data_AF-A0A8X7QLC8-F1
#
_entry.id   AF-A0A8X7QLC8-F1
#
_cell.length_a   1.000
_cell.length_b   1.000
_cell.length_c   1.000
_cell.angle_alpha   90.00
_cell.angle_beta   90.00
_cell.angle_gamma   90.00
#
_symmetry.space_group_name_H-M   'P 1'
#
loop_
_entity.id
_entity.type
_entity.pdbx_description
1 polymer ?
#
loop_
_entity_poly.entity_id
_entity_poly.type
_entity_poly.pdbx_seq_one_letter_code
_entity_poly.pdbx_strand_id
1 'polypeptide(L)'
;MAAPNAPITMKEVLTLPSVGINQQFITFTNVTMESDKYICVRETSPQNSVVIIDMNMPMQPLRRPITADSALMNPNSRILALKAQVPGTTQDYLQMFNIEAKAKLKSHQMPDQVSFWKWITPKMLGLVTQNSVYHWSIEGCDSEPVKMFDRATKLENNQIINYKCSPNEKWLVLIGIAPGPPERPQLVKGNMQLFSVDQQQTQSLDAHAASFAQFKVPGNENPSTLISFATKSFNAGQITSNVHVIELGALPGKASFTKKKADLSFLPDFADDFPVAMQISNKFSLIYVITKLGLLFVYDLETASPIYRNRISTDPIFLTSEASSVGLKNLELAVNLAKRGNLPGAEDLVVKRFKELFDQTKYKEAAELASESPQGILRTPDTVAKFQSVPVQAGQTPPLLQYFGTLLTKGKLNSYESLELSRLVVGYTPDYMFLLQTILRTDPEGAGKFAGTMSQMKGGCPVDFNTITDLFLQGVCSATMTGLVLLSFVKSDRPTYHTSPHHLFAFANLHTSFLYFSAAMGSSGDVNWKLEDHPKLPKGKTIGLIVLDGWGESEPDQYNCIHKAPTPAMDSLKNGRPDTWRLIKAHGTAVGLPSEDDMGNSEVGHNALGAGRIYAQGAKLVDLALESGKIYEDEGFKYISESFEKGTVHLIGLLSDGGVHSRLDQVQLLLKGFAEHGAKRIRVHILTDGRDVLDGSSVGFVETLEGELAELRAKGVDAQVASGGGRMYVTMDRYENDWTVVKRGWDAQVLGEAPHKFKNALEAVKKLRAEPKANDQYLPPFVIVDDGGKAVGPIVDGDAVVTFNFRADRMVMLAKALENEDFDKFDRVRVPKIRYAGMLQYDGELKLPSHYLVSPPLIDRTSGEYLAHNGVRTFACSETVKFGHVTFFWNGNRSGYFNEKLEKYVEIPSDCGISFNEQPKMKALEIAEKARDAILSGNFDQVRVNLPNGDMVGHTGDLDATVVACEAADVAVRMILDAIEKVKGIYVVTADHGNAEDMVKRDKAGKPALDKEGKLQILTSHTLKPVPIAIGGPGLSAGVRFRQDLDTPGLANVAATVMNLHGFVAPNDYEPSLIEVVDK
;
A
#
# COMPACT_ATOMS: atom_id res chain seq x y z
N MET A 1 -19.40 16.53 -8.49
CA MET A 1 -17.98 16.13 -8.66
C MET A 1 -17.38 16.03 -7.27
N ALA A 2 -16.89 14.84 -6.89
CA ALA A 2 -16.46 14.51 -5.53
C ALA A 2 -15.14 15.21 -5.16
N ALA A 3 -14.97 15.57 -3.88
CA ALA A 3 -13.77 16.20 -3.35
C ALA A 3 -12.57 15.21 -3.30
N PRO A 4 -11.31 15.68 -3.42
CA PRO A 4 -10.12 14.82 -3.62
C PRO A 4 -9.80 13.82 -2.50
N ASN A 5 -10.30 14.05 -1.27
CA ASN A 5 -10.10 13.20 -0.08
C ASN A 5 -11.40 12.58 0.45
N ALA A 6 -12.41 12.37 -0.40
CA ALA A 6 -13.66 11.77 0.03
C ALA A 6 -13.45 10.28 0.45
N PRO A 7 -13.93 9.83 1.63
CA PRO A 7 -13.86 8.42 2.06
C PRO A 7 -14.69 7.47 1.19
N ILE A 8 -15.34 7.98 0.14
CA ILE A 8 -16.18 7.24 -0.79
C ILE A 8 -15.82 7.65 -2.22
N THR A 9 -15.35 6.68 -3.01
CA THR A 9 -15.15 6.84 -4.45
C THR A 9 -16.45 6.56 -5.18
N MET A 10 -16.96 7.57 -5.90
CA MET A 10 -18.11 7.40 -6.80
C MET A 10 -17.63 7.00 -8.18
N LYS A 11 -18.25 5.98 -8.77
CA LYS A 11 -17.98 5.55 -10.15
C LYS A 11 -19.28 5.40 -10.91
N GLU A 12 -19.40 6.10 -12.04
CA GLU A 12 -20.45 5.83 -13.00
C GLU A 12 -20.16 4.49 -13.69
N VAL A 13 -21.08 3.54 -13.57
CA VAL A 13 -20.91 2.18 -14.12
C VAL A 13 -21.56 2.05 -15.49
N LEU A 14 -22.72 2.68 -15.68
CA LEU A 14 -23.54 2.54 -16.87
C LEU A 14 -24.52 3.71 -16.99
N THR A 15 -24.67 4.25 -18.19
CA THR A 15 -25.82 5.10 -18.55
C THR A 15 -26.81 4.25 -19.36
N LEU A 16 -28.06 4.15 -18.92
CA LEU A 16 -29.07 3.32 -19.61
C LEU A 16 -29.26 3.69 -21.11
N PRO A 17 -29.16 4.97 -21.52
CA PRO A 17 -29.19 5.32 -22.94
C PRO A 17 -28.09 4.68 -23.78
N SER A 18 -26.89 4.45 -23.21
CA SER A 18 -25.77 3.83 -23.93
C SER A 18 -26.02 2.36 -24.32
N VAL A 19 -26.97 1.70 -23.67
CA VAL A 19 -27.40 0.32 -23.98
C VAL A 19 -28.74 0.28 -24.72
N GLY A 20 -29.12 1.41 -25.31
CA GLY A 20 -30.29 1.54 -26.17
C GLY A 20 -31.61 1.68 -25.43
N ILE A 21 -31.61 1.99 -24.13
CA ILE A 21 -32.85 2.32 -23.41
C ILE A 21 -33.23 3.77 -23.72
N ASN A 22 -34.46 3.99 -24.17
CA ASN A 22 -34.93 5.36 -24.41
C ASN A 22 -35.12 6.12 -23.08
N GLN A 23 -34.64 7.36 -23.03
CA GLN A 23 -34.72 8.24 -21.85
C GLN A 23 -36.14 8.33 -21.25
N GLN A 24 -37.19 8.30 -22.09
CA GLN A 24 -38.58 8.37 -21.62
C GLN A 24 -38.99 7.19 -20.72
N PHE A 25 -38.29 6.06 -20.81
CA PHE A 25 -38.53 4.87 -20.00
C PHE A 25 -37.67 4.82 -18.73
N ILE A 26 -36.80 5.81 -18.51
CA ILE A 26 -35.97 5.90 -17.30
C ILE A 26 -36.75 6.67 -16.23
N THR A 27 -37.76 6.01 -15.66
CA THR A 27 -38.64 6.59 -14.64
C THR A 27 -38.88 5.59 -13.51
N PHE A 28 -39.34 6.10 -12.35
CA PHE A 28 -39.66 5.27 -11.18
C PHE A 28 -40.69 4.16 -11.47
N THR A 29 -41.56 4.34 -12.46
CA THR A 29 -42.59 3.37 -12.83
C THR A 29 -42.06 2.26 -13.75
N ASN A 30 -41.02 2.55 -14.54
CA ASN A 30 -40.57 1.67 -15.61
C ASN A 30 -39.24 0.98 -15.30
N VAL A 31 -38.45 1.51 -14.37
CA VAL A 31 -37.16 0.94 -13.97
C VAL A 31 -37.27 0.28 -12.61
N THR A 32 -36.69 -0.90 -12.44
CA THR A 32 -36.54 -1.55 -11.14
C THR A 32 -35.13 -2.09 -10.96
N MET A 33 -34.66 -2.09 -9.71
CA MET A 33 -33.32 -2.54 -9.34
C MET A 33 -33.35 -3.18 -7.96
N GLU A 34 -33.24 -4.50 -7.92
CA GLU A 34 -33.34 -5.30 -6.69
C GLU A 34 -31.97 -5.72 -6.17
N SER A 35 -30.98 -5.78 -7.06
CA SER A 35 -29.57 -6.00 -6.74
C SER A 35 -28.71 -5.16 -7.68
N ASP A 36 -27.42 -5.08 -7.37
CA ASP A 36 -26.38 -4.59 -8.28
C ASP A 36 -26.06 -5.56 -9.45
N LYS A 37 -26.81 -6.65 -9.64
CA LYS A 37 -26.61 -7.61 -10.74
C LYS A 37 -27.55 -7.39 -11.92
N TYR A 38 -28.75 -6.86 -11.68
CA TYR A 38 -29.78 -6.74 -12.72
C TYR A 38 -30.51 -5.41 -12.62
N ILE A 39 -30.69 -4.76 -13.78
CA ILE A 39 -31.61 -3.63 -13.96
C ILE A 39 -32.71 -4.09 -14.91
N CYS A 40 -33.97 -3.91 -14.52
CA CYS A 40 -35.11 -4.17 -15.39
C CYS A 40 -35.70 -2.85 -15.86
N VAL A 41 -35.97 -2.76 -17.15
CA VAL A 41 -36.64 -1.60 -17.76
C VAL A 41 -37.84 -2.09 -18.57
N ARG A 42 -38.99 -1.47 -18.35
CA ARG A 42 -40.19 -1.68 -19.14
C ARG A 42 -40.29 -0.63 -20.24
N GLU A 43 -40.34 -1.09 -21.48
CA GLU A 43 -40.55 -0.24 -22.66
C GLU A 43 -41.94 -0.51 -23.25
N THR A 44 -42.66 0.54 -23.63
CA THR A 44 -44.04 0.42 -24.15
C THR A 44 -44.19 0.83 -25.63
N SER A 45 -43.11 1.24 -26.29
CA SER A 45 -43.10 1.66 -27.69
C SER A 45 -41.72 1.38 -28.32
N PRO A 46 -41.64 0.84 -29.56
CA PRO A 46 -42.73 0.53 -30.50
C PRO A 46 -43.52 -0.75 -30.18
N GLN A 47 -43.01 -1.60 -29.28
CA GLN A 47 -43.70 -2.79 -28.77
C GLN A 47 -43.45 -2.92 -27.27
N ASN A 48 -44.44 -3.42 -26.52
CA ASN A 48 -44.27 -3.73 -25.10
C ASN A 48 -43.17 -4.77 -24.90
N SER A 49 -42.14 -4.41 -24.14
CA SER A 49 -41.06 -5.32 -23.81
C SER A 49 -40.49 -5.05 -22.41
N VAL A 50 -39.95 -6.12 -21.81
CA VAL A 50 -39.14 -6.04 -20.60
C VAL A 50 -37.69 -6.26 -21.01
N VAL A 51 -36.87 -5.25 -20.73
CA VAL A 51 -35.44 -5.26 -20.98
C VAL A 51 -34.71 -5.57 -19.68
N ILE A 52 -33.90 -6.62 -19.69
CA ILE A 52 -33.11 -7.06 -18.54
C ILE A 52 -31.64 -6.79 -18.86
N ILE A 53 -31.03 -5.91 -18.08
CA ILE A 53 -29.61 -5.57 -18.18
C ILE A 53 -28.89 -6.36 -17.10
N ASP A 54 -28.11 -7.36 -17.50
CA ASP A 54 -27.18 -8.09 -16.63
C ASP A 54 -25.92 -7.25 -16.47
N MET A 55 -25.63 -6.80 -15.24
CA MET A 55 -24.49 -5.91 -14.96
C MET A 55 -23.13 -6.58 -15.15
N ASN A 56 -23.07 -7.91 -15.34
CA ASN A 56 -21.84 -8.58 -15.79
C ASN A 56 -21.61 -8.43 -17.30
N MET A 57 -22.68 -8.20 -18.08
CA MET A 57 -22.64 -8.01 -19.54
C MET A 57 -23.60 -6.88 -19.96
N PRO A 58 -23.41 -5.64 -19.45
CA PRO A 58 -24.42 -4.58 -19.58
C PRO A 58 -24.66 -4.17 -21.03
N MET A 59 -23.65 -4.34 -21.90
CA MET A 59 -23.72 -4.03 -23.33
C MET A 59 -24.57 -5.03 -24.14
N GLN A 60 -25.08 -6.09 -23.52
CA GLN A 60 -25.94 -7.09 -24.17
C GLN A 60 -27.28 -7.23 -23.43
N PRO A 61 -28.13 -6.18 -23.43
CA PRO A 61 -29.41 -6.22 -22.75
C PRO A 61 -30.35 -7.27 -23.38
N LEU A 62 -30.96 -8.10 -22.53
CA LEU A 62 -31.93 -9.10 -22.94
C LEU A 62 -33.32 -8.46 -23.07
N ARG A 63 -33.77 -8.23 -24.30
CA ARG A 63 -35.12 -7.72 -24.59
C ARG A 63 -36.10 -8.88 -24.78
N ARG A 64 -37.17 -8.90 -23.98
CA ARG A 64 -38.23 -9.92 -24.07
C ARG A 64 -39.56 -9.25 -24.41
N PRO A 65 -40.29 -9.69 -25.45
CA PRO A 65 -41.61 -9.16 -25.80
C PRO A 65 -42.64 -9.65 -24.79
N ILE A 66 -42.70 -8.99 -23.64
CA ILE A 66 -43.55 -9.32 -22.51
C ILE A 66 -44.40 -8.09 -22.20
N THR A 67 -45.72 -8.28 -22.18
CA THR A 67 -46.66 -7.28 -21.70
C THR A 67 -46.86 -7.49 -20.20
N ALA A 68 -46.35 -6.56 -19.39
CA ALA A 68 -46.51 -6.51 -17.95
C ALA A 68 -46.56 -5.05 -17.50
N ASP A 69 -47.16 -4.78 -16.35
CA ASP A 69 -47.17 -3.45 -15.73
C ASP A 69 -45.86 -3.16 -14.99
N SER A 70 -45.29 -4.19 -14.38
CA SER A 70 -44.05 -4.11 -13.62
C SER A 70 -43.31 -5.45 -13.67
N ALA A 71 -41.98 -5.39 -13.56
CA ALA A 71 -41.10 -6.56 -13.57
C ALA A 71 -39.98 -6.39 -12.54
N LEU A 72 -39.64 -7.47 -11.83
CA LEU A 72 -38.56 -7.52 -10.83
C LEU A 72 -37.67 -8.72 -11.08
N MET A 73 -36.36 -8.52 -11.17
CA MET A 73 -35.40 -9.63 -11.18
C MET A 73 -35.06 -10.05 -9.75
N ASN A 74 -34.98 -11.35 -9.52
CA ASN A 74 -34.53 -11.89 -8.25
C ASN A 74 -33.06 -11.48 -7.99
N PRO A 75 -32.70 -11.10 -6.74
CA PRO A 75 -31.35 -10.63 -6.42
C PRO A 75 -30.22 -11.63 -6.69
N ASN A 76 -30.50 -12.95 -6.64
CA ASN A 76 -29.45 -13.98 -6.69
C ASN A 76 -29.62 -14.99 -7.83
N SER A 77 -30.81 -15.12 -8.38
CA SER A 77 -31.12 -16.13 -9.40
C SER A 77 -31.75 -15.48 -10.63
N ARG A 78 -31.74 -16.18 -11.78
CA ARG A 78 -32.37 -15.71 -13.02
C ARG A 78 -33.88 -15.97 -13.04
N ILE A 79 -34.54 -15.52 -11.98
CA ILE A 79 -35.99 -15.59 -11.82
C ILE A 79 -36.56 -14.17 -12.02
N LEU A 80 -37.46 -14.05 -12.99
CA LEU A 80 -38.19 -12.83 -13.30
C LEU A 80 -39.59 -12.91 -12.68
N ALA A 81 -39.91 -11.98 -11.79
CA ALA A 81 -41.27 -11.76 -11.33
C ALA A 81 -41.95 -10.71 -12.22
N LEU A 82 -43.17 -10.98 -12.66
CA LEU A 82 -43.99 -10.13 -13.50
C LEU A 82 -45.33 -9.85 -12.82
N LYS A 83 -45.81 -8.61 -12.95
CA LYS A 83 -47.14 -8.19 -12.51
C LYS A 83 -47.87 -7.61 -13.70
N ALA A 84 -49.08 -8.09 -13.95
CA ALA A 84 -49.97 -7.56 -14.99
C ALA A 84 -51.40 -7.48 -14.45
N GLN A 85 -52.08 -6.38 -14.69
CA GLN A 85 -53.48 -6.20 -14.35
C GLN A 85 -54.34 -7.15 -15.20
N VAL A 86 -55.27 -7.83 -14.56
CA VAL A 86 -56.23 -8.70 -15.27
C VAL A 86 -57.23 -7.80 -16.02
N PRO A 87 -57.36 -7.94 -17.36
CA PRO A 87 -58.27 -7.10 -18.15
C PRO A 87 -59.70 -7.10 -17.60
N GLY A 88 -60.28 -5.91 -17.41
CA GLY A 88 -61.64 -5.75 -16.90
C GLY A 88 -61.78 -5.83 -15.37
N THR A 89 -60.68 -5.97 -14.61
CA THR A 89 -60.70 -5.97 -13.14
C THR A 89 -59.65 -5.03 -12.55
N THR A 90 -59.72 -4.77 -11.25
CA THR A 90 -58.66 -4.07 -10.48
C THR A 90 -57.61 -5.03 -9.91
N GLN A 91 -57.72 -6.33 -10.18
CA GLN A 91 -56.83 -7.36 -9.63
C GLN A 91 -55.56 -7.52 -10.45
N ASP A 92 -54.47 -7.82 -9.75
CA ASP A 92 -53.17 -8.07 -10.35
C ASP A 92 -52.90 -9.57 -10.47
N TYR A 93 -52.44 -10.00 -11.64
CA TYR A 93 -51.91 -11.34 -11.88
C TYR A 93 -50.39 -11.33 -11.76
N LEU A 94 -49.87 -12.11 -10.82
CA LEU A 94 -48.45 -12.23 -10.55
C LEU A 94 -47.90 -13.53 -11.14
N GLN A 95 -46.73 -13.47 -11.74
CA GLN A 95 -46.05 -14.64 -12.31
C GLN A 95 -44.56 -14.62 -11.96
N MET A 96 -43.99 -15.80 -11.70
CA MET A 96 -42.55 -15.99 -11.55
C MET A 96 -42.06 -16.93 -12.66
N PHE A 97 -41.04 -16.49 -13.40
CA PHE A 97 -40.50 -17.20 -14.54
C PHE A 97 -39.00 -17.44 -14.35
N ASN A 98 -38.55 -18.70 -14.47
CA ASN A 98 -37.13 -19.00 -14.53
C ASN A 98 -36.66 -18.81 -15.99
N ILE A 99 -35.82 -17.81 -16.20
CA ILE A 99 -35.36 -17.43 -17.53
C ILE A 99 -34.47 -18.51 -18.14
N GLU A 100 -33.64 -19.17 -17.34
CA GLU A 100 -32.71 -20.22 -17.79
C GLU A 100 -33.46 -21.50 -18.17
N ALA A 101 -34.35 -21.95 -17.30
CA ALA A 101 -35.20 -23.11 -17.56
C ALA A 101 -36.28 -22.84 -18.61
N LYS A 102 -36.46 -21.57 -19.03
CA LYS A 102 -37.55 -21.10 -19.90
C LYS A 102 -38.92 -21.60 -19.41
N ALA A 103 -39.10 -21.65 -18.10
CA ALA A 103 -40.27 -22.27 -17.47
C ALA A 103 -40.94 -21.29 -16.49
N LYS A 104 -42.28 -21.26 -16.51
CA LYS A 104 -43.06 -20.61 -15.47
C LYS A 104 -42.91 -21.43 -14.20
N LEU A 105 -42.42 -20.80 -13.13
CA LEU A 105 -42.32 -21.44 -11.82
C LEU A 105 -43.70 -21.45 -11.15
N LYS A 106 -44.30 -20.26 -11.00
CA LYS A 106 -45.53 -20.06 -10.23
C LYS A 106 -46.33 -18.88 -10.77
N SER A 107 -47.62 -18.87 -10.48
CA SER A 107 -48.50 -17.74 -10.79
C SER A 107 -49.64 -17.67 -9.78
N HIS A 108 -50.07 -16.47 -9.42
CA HIS A 108 -51.16 -16.26 -8.49
C HIS A 108 -51.93 -14.97 -8.85
N GLN A 109 -53.25 -15.00 -8.71
CA GLN A 109 -54.11 -13.82 -8.89
C GLN A 109 -54.38 -13.22 -7.52
N MET A 110 -53.90 -12.00 -7.30
CA MET A 110 -54.07 -11.34 -6.01
C MET A 110 -55.53 -10.89 -5.81
N PRO A 111 -56.07 -11.01 -4.58
CA PRO A 111 -57.44 -10.58 -4.28
C PRO A 111 -57.60 -9.06 -4.42
N ASP A 112 -56.56 -8.31 -4.05
CA ASP A 112 -56.49 -6.85 -4.12
C ASP A 112 -55.35 -6.39 -5.05
N GLN A 113 -55.43 -5.16 -5.52
CA GLN A 113 -54.37 -4.53 -6.30
C GLN A 113 -53.07 -4.42 -5.48
N VAL A 114 -51.95 -4.83 -6.09
CA VAL A 114 -50.61 -4.71 -5.50
C VAL A 114 -50.04 -3.34 -5.87
N SER A 115 -50.00 -2.46 -4.87
CA SER A 115 -49.51 -1.09 -4.98
C SER A 115 -47.98 -0.98 -4.95
N PHE A 116 -47.31 -1.90 -4.26
CA PHE A 116 -45.85 -1.98 -4.20
C PHE A 116 -45.42 -3.43 -3.96
N TRP A 117 -44.25 -3.80 -4.48
CA TRP A 117 -43.70 -5.14 -4.34
C TRP A 117 -42.19 -5.11 -4.49
N LYS A 118 -41.50 -5.99 -3.76
CA LYS A 118 -40.03 -6.03 -3.69
C LYS A 118 -39.53 -7.40 -3.24
N TRP A 119 -38.35 -7.82 -3.69
CA TRP A 119 -37.67 -8.97 -3.08
C TRP A 119 -37.14 -8.55 -1.70
N ILE A 120 -37.68 -9.15 -0.64
CA ILE A 120 -37.26 -8.86 0.74
C ILE A 120 -36.16 -9.81 1.20
N THR A 121 -36.11 -11.00 0.62
CA THR A 121 -34.98 -11.93 0.67
C THR A 121 -34.82 -12.57 -0.70
N PRO A 122 -33.69 -13.26 -1.00
CA PRO A 122 -33.53 -13.98 -2.26
C PRO A 122 -34.59 -15.06 -2.53
N LYS A 123 -35.37 -15.45 -1.51
CA LYS A 123 -36.40 -16.49 -1.59
C LYS A 123 -37.82 -15.95 -1.45
N MET A 124 -37.99 -14.72 -0.95
CA MET A 124 -39.28 -14.18 -0.55
C MET A 124 -39.58 -12.84 -1.23
N LEU A 125 -40.75 -12.77 -1.84
CA LEU A 125 -41.29 -11.56 -2.45
C LEU A 125 -42.29 -10.92 -1.47
N GLY A 126 -42.06 -9.67 -1.10
CA GLY A 126 -43.00 -8.86 -0.33
C GLY A 126 -43.99 -8.18 -1.29
N LEU A 127 -45.28 -8.32 -1.01
CA LEU A 127 -46.38 -7.76 -1.78
C LEU A 127 -47.20 -6.83 -0.89
N VAL A 128 -47.42 -5.59 -1.31
CA VAL A 128 -48.11 -4.58 -0.52
C VAL A 128 -49.36 -4.12 -1.26
N THR A 129 -50.52 -4.46 -0.72
CA THR A 129 -51.82 -3.99 -1.22
C THR A 129 -52.20 -2.69 -0.53
N GLN A 130 -53.38 -2.13 -0.83
CA GLN A 130 -53.87 -0.94 -0.15
C GLN A 130 -54.02 -1.15 1.38
N ASN A 131 -54.35 -2.39 1.80
CA ASN A 131 -54.75 -2.69 3.17
C ASN A 131 -53.79 -3.63 3.91
N SER A 132 -53.04 -4.49 3.21
CA SER A 132 -52.26 -5.54 3.85
C SER A 132 -50.93 -5.80 3.15
N VAL A 133 -50.02 -6.45 3.87
CA VAL A 133 -48.73 -6.93 3.37
C VAL A 133 -48.72 -8.45 3.34
N TYR A 134 -48.26 -9.02 2.24
CA TYR A 134 -48.15 -10.46 2.02
C TYR A 134 -46.71 -10.85 1.67
N HIS A 135 -46.31 -12.06 2.04
CA HIS A 135 -45.06 -12.68 1.60
C HIS A 135 -45.35 -13.84 0.67
N TRP A 136 -44.59 -13.95 -0.41
CA TRP A 136 -44.73 -15.05 -1.36
C TRP A 136 -43.37 -15.70 -1.63
N SER A 137 -43.22 -16.95 -1.20
CA SER A 137 -41.98 -17.72 -1.36
C SER A 137 -41.87 -18.34 -2.74
N ILE A 138 -40.64 -18.39 -3.27
CA ILE A 138 -40.29 -19.17 -4.46
C ILE A 138 -40.28 -20.68 -4.19
N GLU A 139 -40.16 -21.06 -2.92
CA GLU A 139 -40.11 -22.45 -2.49
C GLU A 139 -41.53 -23.04 -2.36
N GLY A 140 -41.69 -24.29 -2.78
CA GLY A 140 -42.98 -24.98 -2.87
C GLY A 140 -43.75 -24.60 -4.14
N CYS A 141 -43.97 -25.58 -5.02
CA CYS A 141 -44.64 -25.39 -6.32
C CYS A 141 -46.04 -24.76 -6.19
N ASP A 142 -46.75 -25.02 -5.08
CA ASP A 142 -48.13 -24.58 -4.85
C ASP A 142 -48.29 -23.53 -3.73
N SER A 143 -47.20 -22.97 -3.19
CA SER A 143 -47.35 -22.01 -2.07
C SER A 143 -47.97 -20.68 -2.54
N GLU A 144 -49.03 -20.24 -1.87
CA GLU A 144 -49.75 -18.99 -2.14
C GLU A 144 -49.15 -17.82 -1.33
N PRO A 145 -49.41 -16.55 -1.72
CA PRO A 145 -49.07 -15.40 -0.89
C PRO A 145 -49.71 -15.46 0.50
N VAL A 146 -48.90 -15.37 1.55
CA VAL A 146 -49.33 -15.42 2.95
C VAL A 146 -49.42 -14.01 3.51
N LYS A 147 -50.58 -13.65 4.07
CA LYS A 147 -50.76 -12.36 4.74
C LYS A 147 -49.89 -12.29 6.00
N MET A 148 -49.09 -11.24 6.13
CA MET A 148 -48.22 -11.00 7.28
C MET A 148 -48.85 -10.04 8.29
N PHE A 149 -49.33 -8.89 7.83
CA PHE A 149 -49.96 -7.88 8.69
C PHE A 149 -50.80 -6.89 7.88
N ASP A 150 -51.66 -6.16 8.58
CA ASP A 150 -52.43 -5.04 8.02
C ASP A 150 -51.65 -3.73 8.07
N ARG A 151 -51.79 -2.91 7.03
CA ARG A 151 -51.18 -1.59 6.94
C ARG A 151 -51.74 -0.70 8.04
N ALA A 152 -50.85 -0.02 8.75
CA ALA A 152 -51.23 0.95 9.75
C ALA A 152 -51.98 2.13 9.10
N THR A 153 -52.96 2.69 9.81
CA THR A 153 -53.76 3.86 9.35
C THR A 153 -52.88 5.04 8.92
N LYS A 154 -51.72 5.26 9.56
CA LYS A 154 -50.75 6.31 9.16
C LYS A 154 -50.16 6.11 7.75
N LEU A 155 -50.27 4.92 7.18
CA LEU A 155 -49.82 4.58 5.83
C LEU A 155 -50.96 4.60 4.80
N GLU A 156 -52.20 4.91 5.19
CA GLU A 156 -53.29 5.11 4.23
C GLU A 156 -52.98 6.26 3.28
N ASN A 157 -53.26 6.06 1.99
CA ASN A 157 -53.00 7.03 0.91
C ASN A 157 -51.53 7.46 0.74
N ASN A 158 -50.59 6.83 1.45
CA ASN A 158 -49.16 7.07 1.22
C ASN A 158 -48.67 6.27 0.01
N GLN A 159 -47.75 6.88 -0.75
CA GLN A 159 -46.97 6.16 -1.75
C GLN A 159 -45.92 5.32 -1.04
N ILE A 160 -46.00 4.00 -1.20
CA ILE A 160 -45.01 3.08 -0.64
C ILE A 160 -43.73 3.16 -1.49
N ILE A 161 -42.60 3.36 -0.82
CA ILE A 161 -41.29 3.51 -1.48
C ILE A 161 -40.31 2.39 -1.11
N ASN A 162 -40.52 1.70 0.02
CA ASN A 162 -39.64 0.62 0.41
C ASN A 162 -40.31 -0.36 1.38
N TYR A 163 -39.84 -1.60 1.34
CA TYR A 163 -40.21 -2.65 2.28
C TYR A 163 -38.99 -3.54 2.52
N LYS A 164 -38.58 -3.69 3.80
CA LYS A 164 -37.39 -4.45 4.19
C LYS A 164 -37.70 -5.46 5.30
N CYS A 165 -36.88 -6.51 5.34
CA CYS A 165 -36.92 -7.58 6.31
C CYS A 165 -35.57 -7.65 7.03
N SER A 166 -35.57 -7.96 8.33
CA SER A 166 -34.33 -8.19 9.07
C SER A 166 -33.65 -9.50 8.63
N PRO A 167 -32.32 -9.66 8.80
CA PRO A 167 -31.62 -10.87 8.37
C PRO A 167 -32.14 -12.19 8.96
N ASN A 168 -32.75 -12.13 10.14
CA ASN A 168 -33.38 -13.29 10.80
C ASN A 168 -34.87 -13.44 10.50
N GLU A 169 -35.43 -12.60 9.61
CA GLU A 169 -36.82 -12.56 9.20
C GLU A 169 -37.86 -12.27 10.30
N LYS A 170 -37.41 -11.80 11.47
CA LYS A 170 -38.27 -11.53 12.64
C LYS A 170 -38.85 -10.12 12.70
N TRP A 171 -38.27 -9.18 11.96
CA TRP A 171 -38.69 -7.77 11.93
C TRP A 171 -38.92 -7.32 10.50
N LEU A 172 -40.03 -6.63 10.28
CA LEU A 172 -40.45 -6.13 8.98
C LEU A 172 -40.66 -4.62 9.07
N VAL A 173 -40.22 -3.88 8.06
CA VAL A 173 -40.38 -2.43 8.03
C VAL A 173 -40.93 -1.97 6.69
N LEU A 174 -42.10 -1.32 6.72
CA LEU A 174 -42.78 -0.74 5.57
C LEU A 174 -42.68 0.78 5.62
N ILE A 175 -42.29 1.41 4.51
CA ILE A 175 -41.99 2.83 4.43
C ILE A 175 -42.82 3.47 3.31
N GLY A 176 -43.55 4.52 3.67
CA GLY A 176 -44.35 5.30 2.74
C GLY A 176 -44.16 6.80 2.91
N ILE A 177 -44.41 7.55 1.84
CA ILE A 177 -44.31 9.00 1.80
C ILE A 177 -45.65 9.64 1.42
N ALA A 178 -45.85 10.86 1.88
CA ALA A 178 -47.01 11.70 1.59
C ALA A 178 -46.59 13.16 1.36
N PRO A 179 -47.44 13.97 0.70
CA PRO A 179 -47.24 15.42 0.65
C PRO A 179 -47.10 16.04 2.05
N GLY A 180 -46.41 17.17 2.10
CA GLY A 180 -46.19 17.92 3.34
C GLY A 180 -47.44 18.52 3.95
N PRO A 181 -47.31 19.13 5.14
CA PRO A 181 -48.39 19.92 5.70
C PRO A 181 -48.79 21.05 4.72
N PRO A 182 -50.04 21.53 4.74
CA PRO A 182 -50.52 22.59 3.83
C PRO A 182 -49.67 23.87 3.85
N GLU A 183 -49.01 24.16 4.98
CA GLU A 183 -48.11 25.30 5.18
C GLU A 183 -46.79 25.17 4.40
N ARG A 184 -46.37 23.94 4.08
CA ARG A 184 -45.15 23.64 3.32
C ARG A 184 -45.34 22.37 2.48
N PRO A 185 -46.19 22.40 1.44
CA PRO A 185 -46.62 21.21 0.70
C PRO A 185 -45.48 20.52 -0.04
N GLN A 186 -44.39 21.25 -0.33
CA GLN A 186 -43.19 20.74 -0.98
C GLN A 186 -42.34 19.83 -0.07
N LEU A 187 -42.51 19.91 1.26
CA LEU A 187 -41.76 19.07 2.20
C LEU A 187 -42.40 17.69 2.30
N VAL A 188 -41.72 16.63 1.88
CA VAL A 188 -42.28 15.27 1.92
C VAL A 188 -42.36 14.73 3.35
N LYS A 189 -43.53 14.23 3.76
CA LYS A 189 -43.74 13.54 5.04
C LYS A 189 -43.45 12.05 4.89
N GLY A 190 -42.63 11.50 5.78
CA GLY A 190 -42.31 10.08 5.85
C GLY A 190 -43.08 9.38 6.97
N ASN A 191 -43.68 8.24 6.67
CA ASN A 191 -44.35 7.37 7.63
C ASN A 191 -43.79 5.95 7.49
N MET A 192 -43.57 5.29 8.62
CA MET A 192 -43.00 3.96 8.69
C MET A 192 -43.82 3.08 9.63
N GLN A 193 -44.03 1.83 9.24
CA GLN A 193 -44.62 0.78 10.06
C GLN A 193 -43.58 -0.29 10.33
N LEU A 194 -43.15 -0.42 11.58
CA LEU A 194 -42.31 -1.50 12.07
C LEU A 194 -43.20 -2.61 12.63
N PHE A 195 -42.98 -3.85 12.21
CA PHE A 195 -43.76 -5.01 12.63
C PHE A 195 -42.85 -6.11 13.16
N SER A 196 -43.22 -6.68 14.31
CA SER A 196 -42.57 -7.86 14.89
C SER A 196 -43.33 -9.11 14.48
N VAL A 197 -42.67 -10.03 13.77
CA VAL A 197 -43.27 -11.29 13.32
C VAL A 197 -43.58 -12.19 14.51
N ASP A 198 -42.66 -12.29 15.47
CA ASP A 198 -42.83 -13.15 16.65
C ASP A 198 -43.95 -12.63 17.57
N GLN A 199 -44.05 -11.31 17.76
CA GLN A 199 -45.04 -10.71 18.67
C GLN A 199 -46.37 -10.38 17.98
N GLN A 200 -46.42 -10.41 16.64
CA GLN A 200 -47.57 -9.97 15.85
C GLN A 200 -48.02 -8.54 16.20
N GLN A 201 -47.05 -7.67 16.52
CA GLN A 201 -47.29 -6.29 16.93
C GLN A 201 -46.75 -5.29 15.91
N THR A 202 -47.48 -4.19 15.76
CA THR A 202 -47.14 -3.06 14.90
C THR A 202 -46.79 -1.82 15.72
N GLN A 203 -45.76 -1.09 15.29
CA GLN A 203 -45.44 0.25 15.76
C GLN A 203 -45.35 1.21 14.56
N SER A 204 -46.02 2.36 14.66
CA SER A 204 -45.94 3.41 13.64
C SER A 204 -44.99 4.53 14.07
N LEU A 205 -44.08 4.91 13.17
CA LEU A 205 -43.04 5.91 13.38
C LEU A 205 -43.02 6.91 12.22
N ASP A 206 -42.59 8.14 12.47
CA ASP A 206 -42.44 9.15 11.43
C ASP A 206 -41.01 9.08 10.87
N ALA A 207 -40.81 8.37 9.75
CA ALA A 207 -39.50 8.15 9.16
C ALA A 207 -39.58 8.03 7.62
N HIS A 208 -38.50 8.42 6.95
CA HIS A 208 -38.38 8.49 5.48
C HIS A 208 -37.59 7.34 4.89
N ALA A 209 -36.63 6.80 5.64
CA ALA A 209 -35.80 5.68 5.24
C ALA A 209 -35.36 4.89 6.47
N ALA A 210 -35.20 3.57 6.32
CA ALA A 210 -34.73 2.69 7.39
C ALA A 210 -33.97 1.49 6.84
N SER A 211 -33.10 0.92 7.67
CA SER A 211 -32.42 -0.35 7.39
C SER A 211 -32.05 -1.08 8.68
N PHE A 212 -32.03 -2.41 8.61
CA PHE A 212 -31.59 -3.27 9.72
C PHE A 212 -30.08 -3.48 9.68
N ALA A 213 -29.48 -3.71 10.85
CA ALA A 213 -28.07 -4.08 11.02
C ALA A 213 -27.91 -5.20 12.04
N GLN A 214 -26.81 -5.95 11.94
CA GLN A 214 -26.35 -6.84 13.00
C GLN A 214 -25.16 -6.20 13.71
N PHE A 215 -25.25 -6.04 15.03
CA PHE A 215 -24.19 -5.40 15.81
C PHE A 215 -23.88 -6.22 17.06
N LYS A 216 -22.60 -6.51 17.30
CA LYS A 216 -22.17 -7.26 18.48
C LYS A 216 -21.95 -6.30 19.64
N VAL A 217 -22.93 -6.22 20.54
CA VAL A 217 -22.81 -5.45 21.78
C VAL A 217 -21.71 -6.08 22.67
N PRO A 218 -20.74 -5.30 23.17
CA PRO A 218 -19.72 -5.82 24.09
C PRO A 218 -20.35 -6.57 25.28
N GLY A 219 -19.87 -7.78 25.55
CA GLY A 219 -20.41 -8.66 26.60
C GLY A 219 -21.50 -9.63 26.12
N ASN A 220 -22.07 -9.46 24.92
CA ASN A 220 -23.00 -10.43 24.34
C ASN A 220 -22.26 -11.41 23.40
N GLU A 221 -22.63 -12.69 23.47
CA GLU A 221 -22.09 -13.74 22.58
C GLU A 221 -22.59 -13.61 21.13
N ASN A 222 -23.90 -13.36 20.99
CA ASN A 222 -24.58 -13.25 19.69
C ASN A 222 -24.84 -11.77 19.33
N PRO A 223 -24.77 -11.41 18.03
CA PRO A 223 -25.14 -10.07 17.58
C PRO A 223 -26.60 -9.71 17.91
N SER A 224 -26.83 -8.46 18.28
CA SER A 224 -28.15 -7.86 18.42
C SER A 224 -28.63 -7.32 17.08
N THR A 225 -29.96 -7.35 16.86
CA THR A 225 -30.57 -6.71 15.69
C THR A 225 -30.84 -5.24 15.98
N LEU A 226 -30.20 -4.36 15.23
CA LEU A 226 -30.46 -2.91 15.28
C LEU A 226 -31.33 -2.50 14.10
N ILE A 227 -32.07 -1.41 14.26
CA ILE A 227 -32.66 -0.65 13.15
C ILE A 227 -32.16 0.78 13.20
N SER A 228 -31.66 1.26 12.07
CA SER A 228 -31.44 2.68 11.84
C SER A 228 -32.56 3.26 10.98
N PHE A 229 -32.99 4.48 11.28
CA PHE A 229 -33.98 5.19 10.48
C PHE A 229 -33.76 6.70 10.51
N ALA A 230 -34.08 7.35 9.39
CA ALA A 230 -33.96 8.79 9.20
C ALA A 230 -35.35 9.45 9.27
N THR A 231 -35.44 10.56 10.01
CA THR A 231 -36.68 11.31 10.25
C THR A 231 -36.49 12.75 9.80
N LYS A 232 -37.49 13.34 9.14
CA LYS A 232 -37.56 14.77 8.85
C LYS A 232 -38.96 15.31 9.13
N SER A 233 -39.11 16.14 10.15
CA SER A 233 -40.40 16.67 10.59
C SER A 233 -40.41 18.19 10.59
N PHE A 234 -41.60 18.76 10.43
CA PHE A 234 -41.85 20.20 10.51
C PHE A 234 -42.79 20.46 11.68
N ASN A 235 -42.31 21.18 12.69
CA ASN A 235 -43.05 21.54 13.89
C ASN A 235 -42.86 23.03 14.18
N ALA A 236 -43.96 23.78 14.34
CA ALA A 236 -43.96 25.19 14.75
C ALA A 236 -42.98 26.10 13.96
N GLY A 237 -42.90 25.91 12.64
CA GLY A 237 -42.01 26.71 11.77
C GLY A 237 -40.57 26.18 11.66
N GLN A 238 -40.18 25.18 12.45
CA GLN A 238 -38.83 24.61 12.43
C GLN A 238 -38.82 23.19 11.82
N ILE A 239 -37.87 22.95 10.92
CA ILE A 239 -37.59 21.61 10.39
C ILE A 239 -36.56 20.93 11.29
N THR A 240 -36.86 19.72 11.76
CA THR A 240 -35.90 18.88 12.47
C THR A 240 -35.65 17.61 11.67
N SER A 241 -34.37 17.26 11.48
CA SER A 241 -33.96 16.10 10.70
C SER A 241 -32.96 15.28 11.50
N ASN A 242 -33.16 13.99 11.66
CA ASN A 242 -32.31 13.17 12.53
C ASN A 242 -32.12 11.75 11.97
N VAL A 243 -30.99 11.13 12.30
CA VAL A 243 -30.75 9.69 12.20
C VAL A 243 -30.87 9.09 13.60
N HIS A 244 -31.58 7.96 13.72
CA HIS A 244 -31.70 7.20 14.95
C HIS A 244 -31.13 5.80 14.75
N VAL A 245 -30.57 5.22 15.80
CA VAL A 245 -30.17 3.80 15.86
C VAL A 245 -30.71 3.22 17.16
N ILE A 246 -31.53 2.17 17.05
CA ILE A 246 -32.15 1.50 18.21
C ILE A 246 -31.99 -0.01 18.12
N GLU A 247 -31.92 -0.66 19.28
CA GLU A 247 -31.99 -2.12 19.39
C GLU A 247 -33.44 -2.61 19.28
N LEU A 248 -33.64 -3.71 18.58
CA LEU A 248 -34.92 -4.41 18.48
C LEU A 248 -34.87 -5.74 19.21
N GLY A 249 -35.86 -5.98 20.07
CA GLY A 249 -36.00 -7.25 20.78
C GLY A 249 -34.91 -7.53 21.82
N ALA A 250 -34.49 -6.50 22.58
CA ALA A 250 -33.52 -6.65 23.66
C ALA A 250 -33.90 -7.78 24.62
N LEU A 251 -32.95 -8.67 24.92
CA LEU A 251 -33.17 -9.83 25.79
C LEU A 251 -32.97 -9.44 27.26
N PRO A 252 -33.91 -9.78 28.17
CA PRO A 252 -33.76 -9.51 29.60
C PRO A 252 -32.48 -10.13 30.17
N GLY A 253 -31.69 -9.35 30.91
CA GLY A 253 -30.46 -9.81 31.56
C GLY A 253 -29.20 -9.81 30.68
N LYS A 254 -29.28 -9.39 29.41
CA LYS A 254 -28.11 -9.16 28.53
C LYS A 254 -27.80 -7.68 28.40
N ALA A 255 -26.57 -7.35 28.03
CA ALA A 255 -26.18 -5.97 27.74
C ALA A 255 -26.97 -5.45 26.54
N SER A 256 -27.59 -4.27 26.66
CA SER A 256 -28.40 -3.66 25.60
C SER A 256 -27.66 -2.53 24.90
N PHE A 257 -27.92 -2.35 23.62
CA PHE A 257 -27.42 -1.20 22.86
C PHE A 257 -28.19 0.07 23.24
N THR A 258 -27.46 1.09 23.70
CA THR A 258 -28.04 2.39 24.04
C THR A 258 -28.47 3.12 22.77
N LYS A 259 -29.75 3.50 22.69
CA LYS A 259 -30.30 4.30 21.58
C LYS A 259 -29.39 5.50 21.27
N LYS A 260 -29.02 5.63 19.99
CA LYS A 260 -28.26 6.76 19.46
C LYS A 260 -29.14 7.64 18.58
N LYS A 261 -28.84 8.93 18.57
CA LYS A 261 -29.50 9.94 17.76
C LYS A 261 -28.46 10.98 17.32
N ALA A 262 -28.49 11.36 16.05
CA ALA A 262 -27.67 12.43 15.50
C ALA A 262 -28.46 13.30 14.52
N ASP A 263 -27.98 14.52 14.32
CA ASP A 263 -28.59 15.48 13.40
C ASP A 263 -28.34 15.07 11.93
N LEU A 264 -29.35 15.23 11.09
CA LEU A 264 -29.30 15.01 9.65
C LEU A 264 -29.49 16.35 8.93
N SER A 265 -28.47 17.21 9.00
CA SER A 265 -28.60 18.60 8.59
C SER A 265 -28.69 18.74 7.06
N PHE A 266 -29.68 19.48 6.56
CA PHE A 266 -29.80 19.84 5.14
C PHE A 266 -29.27 21.27 4.93
N LEU A 267 -28.61 21.52 3.79
CA LEU A 267 -28.24 22.89 3.40
C LEU A 267 -29.51 23.65 2.98
N PRO A 268 -29.53 24.99 3.02
CA PRO A 268 -30.72 25.78 2.66
C PRO A 268 -31.32 25.42 1.30
N ASP A 269 -30.49 25.19 0.28
CA ASP A 269 -30.92 24.82 -1.07
C ASP A 269 -31.58 23.43 -1.15
N PHE A 270 -31.43 22.62 -0.10
CA PHE A 270 -31.96 21.26 0.04
C PHE A 270 -32.97 21.19 1.20
N ALA A 271 -33.53 22.33 1.63
CA ALA A 271 -34.43 22.37 2.79
C ALA A 271 -35.67 21.48 2.62
N ASP A 272 -36.17 21.32 1.40
CA ASP A 272 -37.32 20.46 1.05
C ASP A 272 -36.92 19.05 0.57
N ASP A 273 -35.62 18.76 0.48
CA ASP A 273 -35.12 17.42 0.11
C ASP A 273 -35.39 16.40 1.24
N PHE A 274 -35.40 15.12 0.95
CA PHE A 274 -35.69 14.08 1.94
C PHE A 274 -34.90 12.79 1.70
N PRO A 275 -34.64 11.98 2.75
CA PRO A 275 -34.02 10.68 2.60
C PRO A 275 -34.90 9.76 1.76
N VAL A 276 -34.38 9.27 0.63
CA VAL A 276 -35.09 8.31 -0.24
C VAL A 276 -34.66 6.88 0.05
N ALA A 277 -33.43 6.69 0.55
CA ALA A 277 -32.88 5.38 0.85
C ALA A 277 -31.91 5.40 2.03
N MET A 278 -31.84 4.27 2.72
CA MET A 278 -30.85 4.00 3.77
C MET A 278 -30.31 2.58 3.60
N GLN A 279 -28.99 2.43 3.66
CA GLN A 279 -28.28 1.14 3.61
C GLN A 279 -27.24 1.10 4.72
N ILE A 280 -26.88 -0.09 5.20
CA ILE A 280 -25.89 -0.26 6.27
C ILE A 280 -24.84 -1.27 5.82
N SER A 281 -23.56 -0.89 5.89
CA SER A 281 -22.45 -1.83 5.72
C SER A 281 -22.16 -2.50 7.04
N ASN A 282 -22.48 -3.79 7.16
CA ASN A 282 -22.13 -4.58 8.35
C ASN A 282 -20.61 -4.78 8.48
N LYS A 283 -19.85 -4.73 7.37
CA LYS A 283 -18.38 -4.90 7.38
C LYS A 283 -17.66 -3.70 8.00
N PHE A 284 -18.13 -2.50 7.70
CA PHE A 284 -17.49 -1.24 8.14
C PHE A 284 -18.24 -0.57 9.28
N SER A 285 -19.39 -1.12 9.71
CA SER A 285 -20.29 -0.50 10.67
C SER A 285 -20.71 0.92 10.26
N LEU A 286 -21.04 1.13 8.97
CA LEU A 286 -21.40 2.45 8.42
C LEU A 286 -22.85 2.49 7.94
N ILE A 287 -23.54 3.59 8.25
CA ILE A 287 -24.90 3.92 7.77
C ILE A 287 -24.77 4.89 6.60
N TYR A 288 -25.35 4.54 5.46
CA TYR A 288 -25.43 5.38 4.27
C TYR A 288 -26.86 5.87 4.09
N VAL A 289 -27.05 7.19 4.05
CA VAL A 289 -28.34 7.83 3.79
C VAL A 289 -28.24 8.63 2.50
N ILE A 290 -29.10 8.32 1.54
CA ILE A 290 -29.16 9.00 0.25
C ILE A 290 -30.48 9.76 0.15
N THR A 291 -30.42 11.00 -0.34
CA THR A 291 -31.58 11.86 -0.53
C THR A 291 -32.03 11.91 -1.99
N LYS A 292 -33.25 12.39 -2.22
CA LYS A 292 -33.82 12.52 -3.57
C LYS A 292 -32.97 13.43 -4.45
N LEU A 293 -32.46 14.57 -3.95
CA LEU A 293 -31.64 15.50 -4.75
C LEU A 293 -30.14 15.14 -4.81
N GLY A 294 -29.78 13.93 -4.38
CA GLY A 294 -28.45 13.39 -4.58
C GLY A 294 -27.44 13.70 -3.48
N LEU A 295 -27.87 14.06 -2.26
CA LEU A 295 -26.97 14.13 -1.11
C LEU A 295 -26.73 12.72 -0.54
N LEU A 296 -25.48 12.43 -0.22
CA LEU A 296 -25.05 11.25 0.52
C LEU A 296 -24.58 11.70 1.90
N PHE A 297 -25.10 11.05 2.93
CA PHE A 297 -24.62 11.15 4.30
C PHE A 297 -24.12 9.80 4.78
N VAL A 298 -23.04 9.81 5.55
CA VAL A 298 -22.40 8.63 6.10
C VAL A 298 -22.26 8.84 7.60
N TYR A 299 -22.75 7.88 8.38
CA TYR A 299 -22.67 7.88 9.83
C TYR A 299 -22.05 6.58 10.33
N ASP A 300 -21.38 6.65 11.47
CA ASP A 300 -20.97 5.47 12.22
C ASP A 300 -22.20 4.77 12.83
N LEU A 301 -22.29 3.44 12.72
CA LEU A 301 -23.43 2.67 13.23
C LEU A 301 -23.48 2.61 14.77
N GLU A 302 -22.31 2.54 15.42
CA GLU A 302 -22.21 2.36 16.87
C GLU A 302 -22.54 3.65 17.63
N THR A 303 -22.05 4.78 17.14
CA THR A 303 -22.13 6.09 17.80
C THR A 303 -23.21 7.00 17.19
N ALA A 304 -23.67 6.70 15.98
CA ALA A 304 -24.44 7.60 15.11
C ALA A 304 -23.69 8.91 14.78
N SER A 305 -22.36 8.95 14.91
CA SER A 305 -21.58 10.15 14.58
C SER A 305 -21.51 10.39 13.07
N PRO A 306 -21.61 11.65 12.59
CA PRO A 306 -21.46 11.97 11.17
C PRO A 306 -20.00 11.81 10.75
N ILE A 307 -19.77 11.07 9.67
CA ILE A 307 -18.45 10.83 9.09
C ILE A 307 -18.25 11.64 7.82
N TYR A 308 -19.25 11.63 6.94
CA TYR A 308 -19.12 12.24 5.62
C TYR A 308 -20.45 12.74 5.09
N ARG A 309 -20.39 13.83 4.34
CA ARG A 309 -21.54 14.41 3.66
C ARG A 309 -21.11 15.06 2.36
N ASN A 310 -21.71 14.67 1.24
CA ASN A 310 -21.48 15.33 -0.05
C ASN A 310 -22.62 15.11 -1.04
N ARG A 311 -22.73 15.94 -2.07
CA ARG A 311 -23.64 15.72 -3.21
C ARG A 311 -23.00 14.80 -4.24
N ILE A 312 -23.59 13.63 -4.43
CA ILE A 312 -23.10 12.57 -5.33
C ILE A 312 -23.83 12.51 -6.67
N SER A 313 -25.00 13.14 -6.78
CA SER A 313 -25.78 13.21 -8.02
C SER A 313 -26.37 14.60 -8.22
N THR A 314 -26.31 15.11 -9.44
CA THR A 314 -27.09 16.29 -9.85
C THR A 314 -28.52 15.92 -10.21
N ASP A 315 -28.75 14.67 -10.63
CA ASP A 315 -30.04 14.14 -11.02
C ASP A 315 -30.79 13.54 -9.82
N PRO A 316 -32.14 13.57 -9.82
CA PRO A 316 -32.93 12.96 -8.77
C PRO A 316 -32.72 11.44 -8.67
N ILE A 317 -32.45 10.97 -7.46
CA ILE A 317 -32.32 9.54 -7.15
C ILE A 317 -33.69 8.98 -6.76
N PHE A 318 -34.12 7.92 -7.44
CA PHE A 318 -35.42 7.27 -7.20
C PHE A 318 -35.33 5.75 -6.98
N LEU A 319 -34.16 5.14 -7.20
CA LEU A 319 -33.89 3.72 -6.93
C LEU A 319 -32.51 3.56 -6.32
N THR A 320 -32.37 2.60 -5.41
CA THR A 320 -31.08 2.17 -4.85
C THR A 320 -31.12 0.67 -4.58
N SER A 321 -29.97 0.02 -4.64
CA SER A 321 -29.80 -1.34 -4.16
C SER A 321 -28.46 -1.49 -3.46
N GLU A 322 -28.35 -2.46 -2.57
CA GLU A 322 -27.10 -2.82 -1.92
C GLU A 322 -26.16 -3.48 -2.94
N ALA A 323 -24.89 -3.12 -2.88
CA ALA A 323 -23.87 -3.82 -3.64
C ALA A 323 -23.59 -5.17 -2.95
N SER A 324 -23.87 -6.28 -3.65
CA SER A 324 -23.67 -7.64 -3.12
C SER A 324 -22.18 -8.02 -3.00
N SER A 325 -21.30 -7.14 -3.47
CA SER A 325 -19.87 -7.36 -3.53
C SER A 325 -19.11 -6.25 -2.83
N VAL A 326 -18.56 -6.53 -1.62
CA VAL A 326 -17.25 -5.97 -1.24
C VAL A 326 -16.19 -6.80 -1.96
N GLY A 327 -16.17 -6.69 -3.29
CA GLY A 327 -15.42 -7.58 -4.17
C GLY A 327 -15.66 -7.18 -5.63
N LEU A 328 -14.67 -7.34 -6.49
CA LEU A 328 -14.74 -6.83 -7.85
C LEU A 328 -15.56 -7.77 -8.74
N LYS A 329 -16.61 -7.23 -9.38
CA LYS A 329 -17.51 -8.00 -10.27
C LYS A 329 -16.98 -8.26 -11.68
N ASN A 330 -15.89 -7.63 -12.05
CA ASN A 330 -15.24 -7.95 -13.30
C ASN A 330 -14.42 -9.23 -13.07
N LEU A 331 -14.79 -10.36 -13.68
CA LEU A 331 -14.09 -11.65 -13.52
C LEU A 331 -12.61 -11.55 -13.88
N GLU A 332 -12.29 -10.76 -14.91
CA GLU A 332 -10.92 -10.46 -15.31
C GLU A 332 -10.20 -9.63 -14.24
N LEU A 333 -10.88 -8.63 -13.68
CA LEU A 333 -10.35 -7.79 -12.59
C LEU A 333 -10.25 -8.55 -11.26
N ALA A 334 -11.17 -9.47 -10.99
CA ALA A 334 -11.20 -10.32 -9.80
C ALA A 334 -10.10 -11.37 -9.88
N VAL A 335 -9.87 -11.95 -11.05
CA VAL A 335 -8.72 -12.81 -11.33
C VAL A 335 -7.43 -12.00 -11.28
N ASN A 336 -7.38 -10.78 -11.82
CA ASN A 336 -6.18 -9.92 -11.75
C ASN A 336 -5.88 -9.44 -10.33
N LEU A 337 -6.90 -9.22 -9.48
CA LEU A 337 -6.72 -8.93 -8.06
C LEU A 337 -6.35 -10.18 -7.26
N ALA A 338 -6.96 -11.34 -7.54
CA ALA A 338 -6.57 -12.60 -6.93
C ALA A 338 -5.12 -12.98 -7.30
N LYS A 339 -4.70 -12.70 -8.54
CA LYS A 339 -3.31 -12.81 -9.03
C LYS A 339 -2.37 -11.85 -8.30
N ARG A 340 -2.74 -10.57 -8.18
CA ARG A 340 -1.91 -9.54 -7.52
C ARG A 340 -1.80 -9.72 -6.01
N GLY A 341 -2.85 -10.22 -5.36
CA GLY A 341 -2.92 -10.35 -3.90
C GLY A 341 -2.77 -11.76 -3.34
N ASN A 342 -2.58 -12.78 -4.20
CA ASN A 342 -2.55 -14.20 -3.82
C ASN A 342 -3.68 -14.59 -2.85
N LEU A 343 -4.90 -14.14 -3.14
CA LEU A 343 -6.04 -14.21 -2.21
C LEU A 343 -6.63 -15.64 -2.13
N PRO A 344 -6.67 -16.29 -0.96
CA PRO A 344 -7.31 -17.59 -0.79
C PRO A 344 -8.84 -17.48 -0.93
N GLY A 345 -9.50 -18.46 -1.57
CA GLY A 345 -10.95 -18.49 -1.80
C GLY A 345 -11.42 -18.11 -3.23
N ALA A 346 -10.49 -17.80 -4.14
CA ALA A 346 -10.77 -17.45 -5.54
C ALA A 346 -10.51 -18.60 -6.54
N GLU A 347 -10.25 -19.81 -6.02
CA GLU A 347 -9.84 -21.01 -6.76
C GLU A 347 -10.82 -21.36 -7.89
N ASP A 348 -12.10 -21.41 -7.56
CA ASP A 348 -13.16 -21.77 -8.51
C ASP A 348 -13.30 -20.77 -9.67
N LEU A 349 -13.01 -19.48 -9.42
CA LEU A 349 -13.07 -18.43 -10.44
C LEU A 349 -11.93 -18.57 -11.45
N VAL A 350 -10.72 -18.84 -10.97
CA VAL A 350 -9.53 -19.06 -11.80
C VAL A 350 -9.67 -20.36 -12.61
N VAL A 351 -10.19 -21.43 -12.01
CA VAL A 351 -10.48 -22.70 -12.69
C VAL A 351 -11.56 -22.54 -13.75
N LYS A 352 -12.63 -21.79 -13.46
CA LYS A 352 -13.70 -21.50 -14.42
C LYS A 352 -13.18 -20.70 -15.61
N ARG A 353 -12.36 -19.66 -15.37
CA ARG A 353 -11.77 -18.86 -16.45
C ARG A 353 -10.81 -19.67 -17.31
N PHE A 354 -10.02 -20.55 -16.71
CA PHE A 354 -9.15 -21.46 -17.45
C PHE A 354 -9.95 -22.38 -18.38
N LYS A 355 -11.06 -22.94 -17.89
CA LYS A 355 -11.95 -23.76 -18.71
C LYS A 355 -12.55 -22.97 -19.88
N GLU A 356 -13.00 -21.73 -19.65
CA GLU A 356 -13.49 -20.85 -20.72
C GLU A 356 -12.44 -20.59 -21.81
N LEU A 357 -11.20 -20.29 -21.43
CA LEU A 357 -10.11 -20.05 -22.38
C LEU A 357 -9.77 -21.33 -23.16
N PHE A 358 -9.73 -22.47 -22.48
CA PHE A 358 -9.44 -23.76 -23.11
C PHE A 358 -10.54 -24.16 -24.10
N ASP A 359 -11.82 -23.98 -23.74
CA ASP A 359 -12.97 -24.25 -24.61
C ASP A 359 -13.03 -23.29 -25.82
N GLN A 360 -12.52 -22.06 -25.67
CA GLN A 360 -12.38 -21.07 -26.76
C GLN A 360 -11.13 -21.29 -27.64
N THR A 361 -10.39 -22.38 -27.47
CA THR A 361 -9.12 -22.67 -28.18
C THR A 361 -8.01 -21.62 -27.96
N LYS A 362 -8.13 -20.84 -26.88
CA LYS A 362 -7.18 -19.80 -26.45
C LYS A 362 -6.08 -20.39 -25.58
N TYR A 363 -5.29 -21.29 -26.17
CA TYR A 363 -4.31 -22.11 -25.43
C TYR A 363 -3.16 -21.29 -24.85
N LYS A 364 -2.73 -20.21 -25.51
CA LYS A 364 -1.70 -19.30 -25.00
C LYS A 364 -2.19 -18.54 -23.77
N GLU A 365 -3.39 -17.95 -23.83
CA GLU A 365 -3.96 -17.24 -22.67
C GLU A 365 -4.29 -18.21 -21.52
N ALA A 366 -4.70 -19.44 -21.83
CA ALA A 366 -4.90 -20.48 -20.81
C ALA A 366 -3.58 -20.89 -20.13
N ALA A 367 -2.49 -20.99 -20.88
CA ALA A 367 -1.15 -21.24 -20.34
C ALA A 367 -0.66 -20.09 -19.47
N GLU A 368 -0.89 -18.84 -19.88
CA GLU A 368 -0.56 -17.65 -19.09
C GLU A 368 -1.35 -17.62 -17.78
N LEU A 369 -2.65 -17.91 -17.83
CA LEU A 369 -3.49 -18.01 -16.64
C LEU A 369 -3.04 -19.12 -15.69
N ALA A 370 -2.61 -20.27 -16.23
CA ALA A 370 -2.10 -21.36 -15.41
C ALA A 370 -0.76 -20.99 -14.74
N SER A 371 0.13 -20.31 -15.46
CA SER A 371 1.42 -19.84 -14.93
C SER A 371 1.27 -18.86 -13.77
N GLU A 372 0.23 -18.02 -13.81
CA GLU A 372 -0.06 -16.97 -12.84
C GLU A 372 -1.14 -17.38 -11.83
N SER A 373 -1.52 -18.66 -11.79
CA SER A 373 -2.61 -19.10 -10.93
C SER A 373 -2.24 -19.02 -9.44
N PRO A 374 -3.11 -18.46 -8.57
CA PRO A 374 -2.85 -18.37 -7.13
C PRO A 374 -2.52 -19.74 -6.54
N GLN A 375 -1.50 -19.81 -5.70
CA GLN A 375 -0.98 -21.05 -5.10
C GLN A 375 -0.65 -22.18 -6.10
N GLY A 376 -0.53 -21.87 -7.40
CA GLY A 376 -0.30 -22.87 -8.45
C GLY A 376 -1.48 -23.81 -8.69
N ILE A 377 -2.72 -23.40 -8.39
CA ILE A 377 -3.88 -24.29 -8.48
C ILE A 377 -4.14 -24.88 -9.87
N LEU A 378 -3.73 -24.19 -10.94
CA LEU A 378 -3.80 -24.70 -12.31
C LEU A 378 -2.49 -25.35 -12.77
N ARG A 379 -1.44 -25.30 -11.96
CA ARG A 379 -0.19 -26.02 -12.19
C ARG A 379 -0.32 -27.39 -11.54
N THR A 380 -1.06 -28.28 -12.20
CA THR A 380 -1.26 -29.67 -11.79
C THR A 380 -0.99 -30.66 -12.95
N PRO A 381 -0.76 -31.95 -12.66
CA PRO A 381 -0.65 -32.99 -13.68
C PRO A 381 -1.85 -33.06 -14.63
N ASP A 382 -3.06 -32.81 -14.11
CA ASP A 382 -4.30 -32.79 -14.91
C ASP A 382 -4.30 -31.67 -15.95
N THR A 383 -3.76 -30.49 -15.61
CA THR A 383 -3.61 -29.39 -16.57
C THR A 383 -2.63 -29.75 -17.67
N VAL A 384 -1.49 -30.36 -17.33
CA VAL A 384 -0.51 -30.83 -18.32
C VAL A 384 -1.12 -31.90 -19.24
N ALA A 385 -1.86 -32.86 -18.69
CA ALA A 385 -2.57 -33.88 -19.45
C ALA A 385 -3.62 -33.27 -20.40
N LYS A 386 -4.32 -32.20 -19.99
CA LYS A 386 -5.23 -31.46 -20.87
C LYS A 386 -4.48 -30.87 -22.06
N PHE A 387 -3.36 -30.18 -21.85
CA PHE A 387 -2.55 -29.65 -22.95
C PHE A 387 -1.94 -30.75 -23.84
N GLN A 388 -1.58 -31.91 -23.27
CA GLN A 388 -1.11 -33.09 -24.01
C GLN A 388 -2.20 -33.70 -24.91
N SER A 389 -3.46 -33.68 -24.48
CA SER A 389 -4.57 -34.28 -25.21
C SER A 389 -5.04 -33.49 -26.44
N VAL A 390 -4.54 -32.26 -26.64
CA VAL A 390 -4.97 -31.42 -27.77
C VAL A 390 -4.24 -31.83 -29.06
N PRO A 391 -4.97 -32.19 -30.14
CA PRO A 391 -4.35 -32.55 -31.42
C PRO A 391 -3.57 -31.37 -32.03
N VAL A 392 -2.36 -31.64 -32.50
CA VAL A 392 -1.51 -30.62 -33.16
C VAL A 392 -2.02 -30.37 -34.57
N GLN A 393 -2.40 -29.13 -34.88
CA GLN A 393 -2.77 -28.70 -36.24
C GLN A 393 -1.52 -28.26 -37.03
N ALA A 394 -1.48 -28.58 -38.33
CA ALA A 394 -0.33 -28.27 -39.18
C ALA A 394 -0.06 -26.75 -39.25
N GLY A 395 1.17 -26.35 -38.92
CA GLY A 395 1.60 -24.94 -38.93
C GLY A 395 1.40 -24.18 -37.62
N GLN A 396 0.88 -24.80 -36.55
CA GLN A 396 0.76 -24.19 -35.22
C GLN A 396 1.66 -24.87 -34.19
N THR A 397 2.23 -24.07 -33.28
CA THR A 397 3.02 -24.59 -32.15
C THR A 397 2.14 -25.48 -31.27
N PRO A 398 2.56 -26.72 -30.95
CA PRO A 398 1.81 -27.62 -30.07
C PRO A 398 1.38 -26.91 -28.77
N PRO A 399 0.11 -26.99 -28.35
CA PRO A 399 -0.39 -26.33 -27.13
C PRO A 399 0.42 -26.68 -25.87
N LEU A 400 0.95 -27.90 -25.79
CA LEU A 400 1.85 -28.32 -24.72
C LEU A 400 3.18 -27.54 -24.70
N LEU A 401 3.76 -27.23 -25.87
CA LEU A 401 4.96 -26.42 -25.95
C LEU A 401 4.67 -24.94 -25.68
N GLN A 402 3.47 -24.47 -26.01
CA GLN A 402 3.02 -23.13 -25.60
C GLN A 402 2.90 -23.05 -24.07
N TYR A 403 2.39 -24.09 -23.41
CA TYR A 403 2.31 -24.18 -21.95
C TYR A 403 3.68 -24.10 -21.28
N PHE A 404 4.62 -24.96 -21.68
CA PHE A 404 5.97 -24.94 -21.10
C PHE A 404 6.76 -23.67 -21.48
N GLY A 405 6.61 -23.16 -22.70
CA GLY A 405 7.24 -21.92 -23.14
C GLY A 405 6.78 -20.71 -22.32
N THR A 406 5.48 -20.59 -22.06
CA THR A 406 4.93 -19.54 -21.19
C THR A 406 5.43 -19.68 -19.76
N LEU A 407 5.45 -20.90 -19.20
CA LEU A 407 5.97 -21.14 -17.86
C LEU A 407 7.45 -20.76 -17.72
N LEU A 408 8.29 -21.12 -18.70
CA LEU A 408 9.72 -20.79 -18.71
C LEU A 408 9.99 -19.29 -18.88
N THR A 409 9.09 -18.57 -19.55
CA THR A 409 9.20 -17.11 -19.72
C THR A 409 8.78 -16.36 -18.45
N LYS A 410 7.79 -16.89 -17.72
CA LYS A 410 7.18 -16.21 -16.56
C LYS A 410 7.65 -16.73 -15.19
N GLY A 411 8.36 -17.86 -15.11
CA GLY A 411 8.82 -18.42 -13.83
C GLY A 411 9.59 -19.74 -13.92
N LYS A 412 9.76 -20.40 -12.78
CA LYS A 412 10.43 -21.71 -12.66
C LYS A 412 9.43 -22.86 -12.75
N LEU A 413 9.79 -23.96 -13.41
CA LEU A 413 8.98 -25.20 -13.45
C LEU A 413 8.99 -25.91 -12.08
N ASN A 414 7.90 -26.58 -11.72
CA ASN A 414 7.86 -27.43 -10.52
C ASN A 414 8.42 -28.84 -10.81
N SER A 415 8.49 -29.71 -9.80
CA SER A 415 9.14 -31.03 -9.90
C SER A 415 8.51 -31.94 -10.95
N TYR A 416 7.19 -31.92 -11.14
CA TYR A 416 6.53 -32.77 -12.14
C TYR A 416 6.54 -32.13 -13.54
N GLU A 417 6.39 -30.81 -13.68
CA GLU A 417 6.54 -30.10 -14.95
C GLU A 417 7.97 -30.24 -15.49
N SER A 418 8.97 -30.21 -14.60
CA SER A 418 10.37 -30.48 -14.94
C SER A 418 10.56 -31.92 -15.40
N LEU A 419 9.85 -32.88 -14.81
CA LEU A 419 9.87 -34.27 -15.23
C LEU A 419 9.21 -34.47 -16.61
N GLU A 420 8.08 -33.81 -16.88
CA GLU A 420 7.38 -33.91 -18.17
C GLU A 420 8.12 -33.16 -19.29
N LEU A 421 8.69 -31.98 -19.02
CA LEU A 421 9.55 -31.29 -19.97
C LEU A 421 10.84 -32.07 -20.20
N SER A 422 11.45 -32.63 -19.15
CA SER A 422 12.63 -33.49 -19.34
C SER A 422 12.30 -34.76 -20.11
N ARG A 423 11.10 -35.36 -19.98
CA ARG A 423 10.69 -36.47 -20.88
C ARG A 423 10.62 -36.04 -22.35
N LEU A 424 10.13 -34.83 -22.63
CA LEU A 424 10.12 -34.25 -23.97
C LEU A 424 11.53 -33.96 -24.50
N VAL A 425 12.45 -33.51 -23.63
CA VAL A 425 13.82 -33.11 -23.98
C VAL A 425 14.81 -34.29 -23.98
N VAL A 426 14.63 -35.30 -23.14
CA VAL A 426 15.48 -36.51 -23.02
C VAL A 426 15.26 -37.49 -24.18
N GLY A 427 14.27 -37.22 -25.04
CA GLY A 427 14.21 -37.81 -26.39
C GLY A 427 15.27 -37.26 -27.36
N TYR A 428 16.09 -36.28 -26.96
CA TYR A 428 17.11 -35.64 -27.79
C TYR A 428 18.53 -36.04 -27.35
N THR A 429 19.29 -36.69 -28.24
CA THR A 429 20.73 -36.97 -28.06
C THR A 429 21.59 -35.87 -28.70
N PRO A 430 22.31 -35.04 -27.91
CA PRO A 430 23.16 -33.97 -28.45
C PRO A 430 24.42 -34.51 -29.15
N ASP A 431 24.90 -33.81 -30.17
CA ASP A 431 26.22 -34.06 -30.78
C ASP A 431 27.33 -33.44 -29.91
N TYR A 432 27.86 -34.23 -28.98
CA TYR A 432 28.89 -33.82 -28.03
C TYR A 432 30.22 -33.44 -28.70
N MET A 433 30.53 -33.99 -29.89
CA MET A 433 31.74 -33.65 -30.62
C MET A 433 31.64 -32.24 -31.20
N PHE A 434 30.51 -31.92 -31.83
CA PHE A 434 30.28 -30.59 -32.39
C PHE A 434 30.29 -29.50 -31.31
N LEU A 435 29.67 -29.78 -30.15
CA LEU A 435 29.70 -28.89 -29.00
C LEU A 435 31.13 -28.67 -28.49
N LEU A 436 31.92 -29.74 -28.33
CA LEU A 436 33.30 -29.62 -27.88
C LEU A 436 34.17 -28.79 -28.85
N GLN A 437 34.03 -29.02 -30.16
CA GLN A 437 34.75 -28.25 -31.19
C GLN A 437 34.34 -26.77 -31.22
N THR A 438 33.06 -26.48 -30.99
CA THR A 438 32.54 -25.11 -30.99
C THR A 438 33.05 -24.36 -29.77
N ILE A 439 32.96 -24.98 -28.59
CA ILE A 439 33.47 -24.38 -27.35
C ILE A 439 34.98 -24.20 -27.43
N LEU A 440 35.74 -25.17 -27.99
CA LEU A 440 37.19 -25.04 -28.13
C LEU A 440 37.61 -23.83 -28.99
N ARG A 441 36.79 -23.42 -29.96
CA ARG A 441 37.06 -22.24 -30.80
C ARG A 441 36.78 -20.92 -30.10
N THR A 442 35.81 -20.87 -29.18
CA THR A 442 35.35 -19.63 -28.54
C THR A 442 35.85 -19.46 -27.11
N ASP A 443 36.00 -20.57 -26.38
CA ASP A 443 36.42 -20.67 -24.98
C ASP A 443 37.24 -21.96 -24.75
N PRO A 444 38.55 -21.94 -25.03
CA PRO A 444 39.41 -23.10 -24.88
C PRO A 444 39.46 -23.66 -23.44
N GLU A 445 39.36 -22.79 -22.44
CA GLU A 445 39.40 -23.20 -21.02
C GLU A 445 38.08 -23.86 -20.59
N GLY A 446 36.95 -23.32 -21.05
CA GLY A 446 35.63 -23.94 -20.91
C GLY A 446 35.54 -25.29 -21.63
N ALA A 447 36.19 -25.43 -22.78
CA ALA A 447 36.25 -26.71 -23.51
C ALA A 447 36.99 -27.79 -22.69
N GLY A 448 38.07 -27.41 -21.98
CA GLY A 448 38.80 -28.33 -21.10
C GLY A 448 37.94 -28.83 -19.94
N LYS A 449 37.17 -27.93 -19.30
CA LYS A 449 36.20 -28.29 -18.25
C LYS A 449 35.09 -29.18 -18.80
N PHE A 450 34.56 -28.86 -19.98
CA PHE A 450 33.51 -29.63 -20.66
C PHE A 450 33.98 -31.05 -21.02
N ALA A 451 35.20 -31.21 -21.54
CA ALA A 451 35.83 -32.50 -21.78
C ALA A 451 36.02 -33.30 -20.48
N GLY A 452 36.43 -32.64 -19.39
CA GLY A 452 36.52 -33.23 -18.06
C GLY A 452 35.17 -33.76 -17.57
N THR A 453 34.10 -32.98 -17.70
CA THR A 453 32.74 -33.41 -17.31
C THR A 453 32.26 -34.58 -18.17
N MET A 454 32.51 -34.57 -19.49
CA MET A 454 32.17 -35.69 -20.38
C MET A 454 32.84 -37.00 -19.97
N SER A 455 34.09 -36.96 -19.51
CA SER A 455 34.81 -38.15 -19.07
C SER A 455 34.23 -38.83 -17.82
N GLN A 456 33.48 -38.08 -17.01
CA GLN A 456 32.91 -38.52 -15.75
C GLN A 456 31.43 -38.92 -15.87
N MET A 457 30.86 -38.92 -17.07
CA MET A 457 29.46 -39.29 -17.29
C MET A 457 29.20 -40.77 -16.96
N LYS A 458 28.03 -41.04 -16.34
CA LYS A 458 27.63 -42.36 -15.81
C LYS A 458 27.43 -43.48 -16.85
N GLY A 459 27.73 -43.24 -18.13
CA GLY A 459 27.71 -44.21 -19.23
C GLY A 459 29.04 -44.36 -19.98
N GLY A 460 30.12 -43.74 -19.49
CA GLY A 460 31.37 -43.58 -20.25
C GLY A 460 31.38 -42.27 -21.03
N CYS A 461 32.56 -41.84 -21.47
CA CYS A 461 32.69 -40.62 -22.25
C CYS A 461 31.98 -40.81 -23.61
N PRO A 462 31.05 -39.92 -24.00
CA PRO A 462 30.36 -40.02 -25.28
C PRO A 462 31.28 -39.81 -26.50
N VAL A 463 32.52 -39.37 -26.27
CA VAL A 463 33.55 -39.13 -27.28
C VAL A 463 34.85 -39.84 -26.88
N ASP A 464 35.54 -40.45 -27.84
CA ASP A 464 36.81 -41.15 -27.61
C ASP A 464 37.92 -40.21 -27.10
N PHE A 465 38.68 -40.67 -26.11
CA PHE A 465 39.70 -39.88 -25.41
C PHE A 465 40.89 -39.49 -26.29
N ASN A 466 41.29 -40.33 -27.25
CA ASN A 466 42.36 -39.98 -28.18
C ASN A 466 41.88 -38.86 -29.13
N THR A 467 40.62 -38.93 -29.55
CA THR A 467 40.01 -37.89 -30.39
C THR A 467 39.91 -36.54 -29.66
N ILE A 468 39.57 -36.54 -28.36
CA ILE A 468 39.61 -35.32 -27.54
C ILE A 468 41.05 -34.81 -27.42
N THR A 469 42.02 -35.68 -27.15
CA THR A 469 43.42 -35.29 -26.98
C THR A 469 44.00 -34.69 -28.26
N ASP A 470 43.75 -35.32 -29.41
CA ASP A 470 44.18 -34.83 -30.73
C ASP A 470 43.54 -33.48 -31.07
N LEU A 471 42.27 -33.27 -30.71
CA LEU A 471 41.57 -32.01 -30.92
C LEU A 471 42.24 -30.84 -30.16
N PHE A 472 42.65 -31.07 -28.91
CA PHE A 472 43.36 -30.06 -28.11
C PHE A 472 44.81 -29.87 -28.55
N LEU A 473 45.47 -30.92 -29.08
CA LEU A 473 46.82 -30.82 -29.66
C LEU A 473 46.84 -30.03 -30.98
N GLN A 474 45.78 -30.14 -31.79
CA GLN A 474 45.66 -29.41 -33.06
C GLN A 474 45.23 -27.95 -32.88
N GLY A 475 44.46 -27.64 -31.83
CA GLY A 475 43.85 -26.33 -31.61
C GLY A 475 44.73 -25.32 -30.88
N VAL A 476 46.00 -25.13 -31.21
CA VAL A 476 46.93 -24.11 -30.64
C VAL A 476 46.73 -23.85 -29.12
N CYS A 477 46.46 -24.90 -28.34
CA CYS A 477 46.21 -24.78 -26.92
C CYS A 477 47.55 -24.84 -26.17
N SER A 478 47.67 -24.10 -25.06
CA SER A 478 48.90 -24.11 -24.27
C SER A 478 49.21 -25.51 -23.75
N ALA A 479 50.50 -25.87 -23.65
CA ALA A 479 50.94 -27.16 -23.10
C ALA A 479 50.36 -27.42 -21.69
N THR A 480 50.12 -26.34 -20.93
CA THR A 480 49.46 -26.31 -19.63
C THR A 480 48.03 -26.85 -19.65
N MET A 481 47.21 -26.43 -20.62
CA MET A 481 45.83 -26.90 -20.74
C MET A 481 45.74 -28.36 -21.18
N THR A 482 46.59 -28.75 -22.14
CA THR A 482 46.65 -30.15 -22.59
C THR A 482 47.06 -31.06 -21.43
N GLY A 483 47.99 -30.60 -20.58
CA GLY A 483 48.39 -31.29 -19.35
C GLY A 483 47.24 -31.45 -18.33
N LEU A 484 46.40 -30.42 -18.14
CA LEU A 484 45.25 -30.48 -17.22
C LEU A 484 44.17 -31.47 -17.68
N VAL A 485 43.89 -31.51 -18.98
CA VAL A 485 42.95 -32.48 -19.58
C VAL A 485 43.48 -33.90 -19.43
N LEU A 486 44.77 -34.13 -19.73
CA LEU A 486 45.42 -35.42 -19.55
C LEU A 486 45.45 -35.87 -18.08
N LEU A 487 45.72 -34.97 -17.13
CA LEU A 487 45.68 -35.27 -15.69
C LEU A 487 44.28 -35.69 -15.21
N SER A 488 43.24 -35.09 -15.80
CA SER A 488 41.84 -35.41 -15.49
C SER A 488 41.47 -36.82 -15.95
N PHE A 489 42.05 -37.29 -17.07
CA PHE A 489 41.86 -38.65 -17.56
C PHE A 489 42.68 -39.68 -16.78
N VAL A 490 43.92 -39.37 -16.41
CA VAL A 490 44.78 -40.28 -15.61
C VAL A 490 44.23 -40.48 -14.19
N LYS A 491 43.66 -39.45 -13.56
CA LYS A 491 43.01 -39.56 -12.23
C LYS A 491 41.78 -40.47 -12.20
N SER A 492 41.24 -40.86 -13.36
CA SER A 492 40.02 -41.67 -13.44
C SER A 492 40.26 -43.19 -13.46
N ASP A 493 41.53 -43.63 -13.44
CA ASP A 493 42.01 -45.02 -13.28
C ASP A 493 41.30 -46.04 -14.20
N ARG A 494 41.28 -45.75 -15.53
CA ARG A 494 40.63 -46.62 -16.54
C ARG A 494 41.61 -47.21 -17.57
N PRO A 495 41.43 -48.47 -18.01
CA PRO A 495 42.50 -49.27 -18.62
C PRO A 495 42.83 -48.96 -20.09
N THR A 496 42.13 -48.03 -20.73
CA THR A 496 42.16 -47.86 -22.21
C THR A 496 43.06 -46.75 -22.72
N TYR A 497 43.84 -46.08 -21.85
CA TYR A 497 44.75 -45.02 -22.29
C TYR A 497 46.13 -45.58 -22.66
N HIS A 498 46.39 -45.78 -23.96
CA HIS A 498 47.72 -46.15 -24.46
C HIS A 498 48.58 -44.90 -24.63
N THR A 499 49.61 -44.75 -23.81
CA THR A 499 50.52 -43.61 -23.83
C THR A 499 51.46 -43.65 -25.03
N SER A 500 51.33 -42.69 -25.95
CA SER A 500 52.37 -42.42 -26.96
C SER A 500 53.52 -41.63 -26.33
N PRO A 501 54.77 -41.74 -26.84
CA PRO A 501 55.94 -41.02 -26.32
C PRO A 501 55.77 -39.50 -26.28
N HIS A 502 54.90 -38.93 -27.12
CA HIS A 502 54.64 -37.49 -27.17
C HIS A 502 53.84 -36.98 -25.94
N HIS A 503 53.03 -37.83 -25.30
CA HIS A 503 52.20 -37.42 -24.16
C HIS A 503 52.96 -37.36 -22.83
N LEU A 504 54.09 -38.08 -22.69
CA LEU A 504 54.91 -38.05 -21.47
C LEU A 504 55.73 -36.76 -21.32
N PHE A 505 56.11 -36.12 -22.42
CA PHE A 505 56.96 -34.91 -22.39
C PHE A 505 56.21 -33.66 -21.87
N ALA A 506 54.89 -33.60 -22.04
CA ALA A 506 54.05 -32.49 -21.55
C ALA A 506 53.83 -32.52 -20.02
N PHE A 507 53.89 -33.70 -19.41
CA PHE A 507 53.63 -33.90 -17.99
C PHE A 507 54.74 -33.37 -17.07
N ALA A 508 55.98 -33.28 -17.54
CA ALA A 508 57.14 -32.94 -16.72
C ALA A 508 57.29 -31.42 -16.41
N ASN A 509 56.58 -30.54 -17.11
CA ASN A 509 56.82 -29.08 -17.06
C ASN A 509 55.91 -28.27 -16.11
N LEU A 510 54.96 -28.90 -15.39
CA LEU A 510 53.85 -28.19 -14.72
C LEU A 510 53.90 -28.13 -13.19
N HIS A 511 54.98 -28.60 -12.56
CA HIS A 511 55.02 -28.69 -11.09
C HIS A 511 55.18 -27.33 -10.38
N THR A 512 55.42 -26.23 -11.11
CA THR A 512 55.96 -24.98 -10.55
C THR A 512 54.94 -23.84 -10.31
N SER A 513 53.66 -23.96 -10.70
CA SER A 513 52.75 -22.77 -10.78
C SER A 513 51.46 -22.83 -9.95
N PHE A 514 51.28 -23.77 -9.03
CA PHE A 514 49.97 -24.06 -8.42
C PHE A 514 49.58 -23.24 -7.16
N LEU A 515 50.29 -22.17 -6.78
CA LEU A 515 50.11 -21.55 -5.45
C LEU A 515 49.30 -20.23 -5.39
N TYR A 516 48.79 -19.67 -6.49
CA TYR A 516 48.34 -18.26 -6.49
C TYR A 516 46.84 -17.95 -6.76
N PHE A 517 45.95 -18.90 -7.05
CA PHE A 517 44.70 -18.57 -7.76
C PHE A 517 43.33 -18.90 -7.11
N SER A 518 43.24 -19.16 -5.80
CA SER A 518 41.98 -19.61 -5.16
C SER A 518 41.25 -18.57 -4.30
N ALA A 519 41.03 -17.33 -4.78
CA ALA A 519 40.20 -16.37 -4.05
C ALA A 519 39.60 -15.28 -4.97
N ALA A 520 38.55 -15.60 -5.72
CA ALA A 520 37.49 -14.67 -6.18
C ALA A 520 36.64 -15.36 -7.25
N MET A 521 35.40 -15.77 -6.91
CA MET A 521 34.19 -15.81 -7.75
C MET A 521 33.15 -16.75 -7.12
N GLY A 522 32.03 -16.17 -6.65
CA GLY A 522 30.85 -16.91 -6.19
C GLY A 522 29.57 -16.25 -6.72
N SER A 523 28.75 -17.06 -7.40
CA SER A 523 27.53 -16.73 -8.15
C SER A 523 26.24 -16.85 -7.30
N SER A 524 25.16 -16.21 -7.76
CA SER A 524 23.77 -16.31 -7.29
C SER A 524 23.31 -17.75 -6.93
N GLY A 525 22.93 -17.97 -5.67
CA GLY A 525 22.40 -19.25 -5.16
C GLY A 525 21.06 -19.07 -4.45
N ASP A 526 20.23 -20.12 -4.42
CA ASP A 526 19.01 -20.18 -3.63
C ASP A 526 19.31 -19.82 -2.17
N VAL A 527 18.56 -18.88 -1.60
CA VAL A 527 18.76 -18.38 -0.23
C VAL A 527 18.44 -19.51 0.76
N ASN A 528 19.43 -19.92 1.55
CA ASN A 528 19.23 -20.85 2.65
C ASN A 528 18.62 -20.12 3.85
N TRP A 529 17.32 -20.32 4.09
CA TRP A 529 16.59 -19.72 5.20
C TRP A 529 16.85 -20.38 6.56
N LYS A 530 17.47 -21.57 6.58
CA LYS A 530 17.72 -22.30 7.81
C LYS A 530 18.96 -21.72 8.49
N LEU A 531 18.79 -21.19 9.71
CA LEU A 531 19.91 -20.72 10.53
C LEU A 531 20.54 -21.89 11.28
N GLU A 532 21.87 -21.85 11.41
CA GLU A 532 22.65 -22.78 12.22
C GLU A 532 22.48 -22.47 13.71
N ASP A 533 22.67 -23.48 14.56
CA ASP A 533 22.58 -23.35 16.01
C ASP A 533 23.85 -22.69 16.54
N HIS A 534 23.71 -21.70 17.42
CA HIS A 534 24.86 -21.01 18.00
C HIS A 534 25.64 -21.97 18.93
N PRO A 535 26.97 -22.11 18.78
CA PRO A 535 27.75 -23.14 19.47
C PRO A 535 27.80 -22.98 20.98
N LYS A 536 27.64 -21.75 21.49
CA LYS A 536 27.76 -21.41 22.92
C LYS A 536 26.47 -20.85 23.55
N LEU A 537 25.44 -20.52 22.76
CA LEU A 537 24.25 -19.82 23.26
C LEU A 537 23.02 -20.71 23.10
N PRO A 538 22.26 -20.95 24.19
CA PRO A 538 21.12 -21.86 24.15
C PRO A 538 19.90 -21.22 23.49
N LYS A 539 19.06 -22.05 22.87
CA LYS A 539 17.74 -21.66 22.37
C LYS A 539 16.68 -21.63 23.48
N GLY A 540 15.51 -21.05 23.16
CA GLY A 540 14.31 -21.12 23.99
C GLY A 540 14.27 -20.11 25.14
N LYS A 541 15.02 -19.00 25.02
CA LYS A 541 14.90 -17.84 25.92
C LYS A 541 13.95 -16.83 25.31
N THR A 542 13.04 -16.28 26.12
CA THR A 542 12.22 -15.14 25.71
C THR A 542 13.07 -13.88 25.69
N ILE A 543 13.03 -13.13 24.58
CA ILE A 543 13.77 -11.87 24.39
C ILE A 543 12.81 -10.69 24.33
N GLY A 544 12.98 -9.72 25.22
CA GLY A 544 12.34 -8.40 25.14
C GLY A 544 13.23 -7.41 24.42
N LEU A 545 12.83 -6.94 23.23
CA LEU A 545 13.57 -5.95 22.44
C LEU A 545 12.85 -4.61 22.48
N ILE A 546 13.43 -3.64 23.17
CA ILE A 546 12.81 -2.35 23.46
C ILE A 546 13.57 -1.26 22.71
N VAL A 547 12.86 -0.54 21.84
CA VAL A 547 13.36 0.63 21.10
C VAL A 547 12.79 1.89 21.75
N LEU A 548 13.65 2.74 22.30
CA LEU A 548 13.32 4.07 22.82
C LEU A 548 13.49 5.07 21.68
N ASP A 549 12.40 5.45 21.03
CA ASP A 549 12.47 6.33 19.85
C ASP A 549 13.00 7.73 20.25
N GLY A 550 13.97 8.25 19.51
CA GLY A 550 14.56 9.58 19.77
C GLY A 550 15.38 9.68 21.06
N TRP A 551 16.00 8.58 21.51
CA TRP A 551 16.81 8.52 22.74
C TRP A 551 18.31 8.42 22.44
N GLY A 552 19.01 9.55 22.35
CA GLY A 552 20.46 9.62 22.14
C GLY A 552 21.27 9.78 23.44
N GLU A 553 22.60 9.77 23.30
CA GLU A 553 23.53 10.10 24.37
C GLU A 553 24.32 11.38 24.02
N SER A 554 24.21 12.38 24.89
CA SER A 554 24.94 13.65 24.78
C SER A 554 25.51 14.07 26.14
N GLU A 555 26.43 15.05 26.12
CA GLU A 555 26.97 15.62 27.36
C GLU A 555 25.84 16.20 28.23
N PRO A 556 25.83 15.93 29.54
CA PRO A 556 24.81 16.44 30.45
C PRO A 556 24.72 17.97 30.49
N ASP A 557 23.54 18.52 30.19
CA ASP A 557 23.23 19.93 30.45
C ASP A 557 21.73 20.15 30.70
N GLN A 558 21.31 21.42 30.80
CA GLN A 558 19.92 21.78 31.11
C GLN A 558 18.94 21.59 29.95
N TYR A 559 19.42 21.34 28.74
CA TYR A 559 18.63 21.16 27.50
C TYR A 559 18.59 19.70 27.03
N ASN A 560 19.38 18.83 27.66
CA ASN A 560 19.27 17.40 27.53
C ASN A 560 18.13 16.88 28.42
N CYS A 561 16.94 16.68 27.84
CA CYS A 561 15.76 16.27 28.59
C CYS A 561 15.88 14.85 29.16
N ILE A 562 16.65 13.97 28.52
CA ILE A 562 16.96 12.63 29.02
C ILE A 562 17.76 12.71 30.33
N HIS A 563 18.77 13.57 30.38
CA HIS A 563 19.57 13.79 31.58
C HIS A 563 18.76 14.44 32.71
N LYS A 564 17.84 15.34 32.38
CA LYS A 564 17.02 16.08 33.34
C LYS A 564 15.89 15.22 33.93
N ALA A 565 15.40 14.25 33.16
CA ALA A 565 14.37 13.33 33.60
C ALA A 565 14.88 12.31 34.63
N PRO A 566 14.13 12.06 35.72
CA PRO A 566 14.30 10.88 36.58
C PRO A 566 14.16 9.58 35.77
N THR A 567 15.29 8.96 35.41
CA THR A 567 15.34 7.76 34.56
C THR A 567 16.04 6.58 35.26
N PRO A 568 15.58 6.16 36.45
CA PRO A 568 16.28 5.16 37.25
C PRO A 568 16.44 3.78 36.60
N ALA A 569 15.57 3.40 35.65
CA ALA A 569 15.71 2.13 34.95
C ALA A 569 16.89 2.20 33.97
N MET A 570 16.92 3.22 33.11
CA MET A 570 18.01 3.44 32.14
C MET A 570 19.34 3.75 32.84
N ASP A 571 19.32 4.56 33.90
CA ASP A 571 20.50 4.82 34.74
C ASP A 571 21.07 3.53 35.34
N SER A 572 20.20 2.60 35.77
CA SER A 572 20.63 1.30 36.29
C SER A 572 21.25 0.41 35.22
N LEU A 573 20.82 0.50 33.95
CA LEU A 573 21.43 -0.24 32.86
C LEU A 573 22.82 0.30 32.53
N LYS A 574 22.95 1.63 32.46
CA LYS A 574 24.22 2.34 32.19
C LYS A 574 25.25 2.16 33.31
N ASN A 575 24.83 2.29 34.56
CA ASN A 575 25.70 2.18 35.73
C ASN A 575 25.90 0.75 36.23
N GLY A 576 25.22 -0.23 35.62
CA GLY A 576 25.26 -1.63 35.99
C GLY A 576 26.59 -2.30 35.60
N ARG A 577 26.51 -3.36 34.78
CA ARG A 577 27.71 -4.03 34.26
C ARG A 577 28.23 -3.30 33.02
N PRO A 578 29.47 -2.77 33.02
CA PRO A 578 30.01 -2.04 31.87
C PRO A 578 30.13 -2.92 30.63
N ASP A 579 30.33 -4.23 30.82
CA ASP A 579 30.43 -5.22 29.74
C ASP A 579 29.09 -5.51 29.02
N THR A 580 27.97 -4.98 29.51
CA THR A 580 26.62 -5.19 28.97
C THR A 580 25.91 -3.89 28.58
N TRP A 581 26.66 -2.79 28.52
CA TRP A 581 26.21 -1.49 28.04
C TRP A 581 27.24 -0.88 27.07
N ARG A 582 26.80 -0.28 25.96
CA ARG A 582 27.66 0.52 25.08
C ARG A 582 26.85 1.51 24.27
N LEU A 583 27.56 2.39 23.54
CA LEU A 583 26.98 3.25 22.52
C LEU A 583 27.22 2.67 21.13
N ILE A 584 26.28 2.90 20.21
CA ILE A 584 26.36 2.54 18.79
C ILE A 584 25.96 3.74 17.92
N LYS A 585 26.48 3.80 16.69
CA LYS A 585 26.13 4.84 15.72
C LYS A 585 24.70 4.64 15.19
N ALA A 586 23.98 5.74 15.01
CA ALA A 586 22.59 5.78 14.54
C ALA A 586 22.32 6.86 13.48
N HIS A 587 23.37 7.43 12.87
CA HIS A 587 23.25 8.49 11.88
C HIS A 587 24.28 8.30 10.76
N GLY A 588 24.16 9.09 9.70
CA GLY A 588 25.08 9.11 8.57
C GLY A 588 25.27 7.77 7.87
N THR A 589 26.50 7.49 7.44
CA THR A 589 26.80 6.31 6.63
C THR A 589 26.57 5.00 7.39
N ALA A 590 26.61 5.03 8.73
CA ALA A 590 26.35 3.87 9.58
C ALA A 590 24.90 3.34 9.48
N VAL A 591 23.98 4.16 8.98
CA VAL A 591 22.58 3.78 8.69
C VAL A 591 22.23 3.93 7.21
N GLY A 592 23.26 4.11 6.35
CA GLY A 592 23.11 4.16 4.90
C GLY A 592 22.76 5.54 4.34
N LEU A 593 22.80 6.59 5.16
CA LEU A 593 22.61 7.97 4.71
C LEU A 593 23.88 8.49 3.99
N PRO A 594 23.74 9.53 3.13
CA PRO A 594 24.84 9.97 2.26
C PRO A 594 26.10 10.49 2.97
N SER A 595 25.96 11.16 4.12
CA SER A 595 27.08 11.80 4.84
C SER A 595 26.97 11.63 6.36
N GLU A 596 28.09 11.69 7.09
CA GLU A 596 28.10 11.74 8.57
C GLU A 596 27.39 12.98 9.14
N ASP A 597 27.11 14.00 8.33
CA ASP A 597 26.32 15.17 8.73
C ASP A 597 24.80 14.95 8.64
N ASP A 598 24.36 13.79 8.16
CA ASP A 598 22.94 13.43 8.07
C ASP A 598 22.46 12.79 9.36
N MET A 599 21.49 13.44 10.02
CA MET A 599 20.83 12.90 11.20
C MET A 599 20.10 11.59 10.89
N GLY A 600 20.14 10.67 11.85
CA GLY A 600 19.30 9.47 11.81
C GLY A 600 17.81 9.82 11.84
N ASN A 601 16.97 8.85 11.51
CA ASN A 601 15.52 8.94 11.64
C ASN A 601 14.94 7.54 11.82
N SER A 602 13.66 7.46 12.19
CA SER A 602 13.06 6.18 12.54
C SER A 602 12.98 5.19 11.39
N GLU A 603 12.82 5.66 10.14
CA GLU A 603 12.83 4.78 8.96
C GLU A 603 14.18 4.08 8.79
N VAL A 604 15.28 4.85 8.68
CA VAL A 604 16.60 4.25 8.46
C VAL A 604 17.08 3.49 9.69
N GLY A 605 16.68 3.93 10.88
CA GLY A 605 17.01 3.29 12.14
C GLY A 605 16.34 1.92 12.27
N HIS A 606 15.03 1.83 12.07
CA HIS A 606 14.30 0.55 12.13
C HIS A 606 14.66 -0.38 10.98
N ASN A 607 14.95 0.15 9.78
CA ASN A 607 15.49 -0.64 8.68
C ASN A 607 16.83 -1.28 9.06
N ALA A 608 17.78 -0.50 9.61
CA ALA A 608 19.08 -1.03 10.03
C ALA A 608 18.95 -2.08 11.15
N LEU A 609 18.17 -1.77 12.21
CA LEU A 609 17.90 -2.68 13.33
C LEU A 609 17.25 -4.00 12.87
N GLY A 610 16.34 -3.93 11.90
CA GLY A 610 15.60 -5.06 11.38
C GLY A 610 16.35 -5.87 10.33
N ALA A 611 17.16 -5.23 9.48
CA ALA A 611 17.79 -5.88 8.33
C ALA A 611 19.15 -6.52 8.61
N GLY A 612 19.83 -6.05 9.65
CA GLY A 612 21.19 -6.48 9.98
C GLY A 612 22.26 -6.05 8.99
N ARG A 613 21.92 -5.17 8.05
CA ARG A 613 22.74 -4.71 6.93
C ARG A 613 22.47 -3.24 6.67
N ILE A 614 23.45 -2.57 6.09
CA ILE A 614 23.35 -1.16 5.72
C ILE A 614 22.85 -1.08 4.27
N TYR A 615 21.73 -0.39 4.07
CA TYR A 615 21.13 -0.17 2.75
C TYR A 615 21.32 1.26 2.30
N ALA A 616 21.65 1.44 1.02
CA ALA A 616 21.85 2.75 0.47
C ALA A 616 20.55 3.56 0.47
N GLN A 617 20.62 4.78 0.99
CA GLN A 617 19.55 5.78 0.97
C GLN A 617 19.95 6.98 0.10
N GLY A 618 18.99 7.87 -0.19
CA GLY A 618 19.27 9.13 -0.87
C GLY A 618 19.79 8.94 -2.30
N ALA A 619 20.93 9.55 -2.62
CA ALA A 619 21.48 9.62 -3.99
C ALA A 619 21.60 8.25 -4.68
N LYS A 620 22.21 7.28 -3.99
CA LYS A 620 22.49 5.95 -4.57
C LYS A 620 21.23 5.12 -4.82
N LEU A 621 20.16 5.35 -4.05
CA LEU A 621 18.86 4.72 -4.30
C LEU A 621 18.23 5.27 -5.60
N VAL A 622 18.33 6.58 -5.81
CA VAL A 622 17.87 7.23 -7.04
C VAL A 622 18.65 6.73 -8.25
N ASP A 623 19.96 6.54 -8.11
CA ASP A 623 20.81 6.00 -9.18
C ASP A 623 20.36 4.62 -9.62
N LEU A 624 20.15 3.70 -8.67
CA LEU A 624 19.65 2.36 -8.97
C LEU A 624 18.26 2.39 -9.62
N ALA A 625 17.38 3.30 -9.20
CA ALA A 625 16.03 3.44 -9.75
C ALA A 625 16.03 3.99 -11.19
N LEU A 626 16.95 4.92 -11.49
CA LEU A 626 17.17 5.45 -12.84
C LEU A 626 17.85 4.41 -13.75
N GLU A 627 18.89 3.72 -13.27
CA GLU A 627 19.62 2.70 -14.03
C GLU A 627 18.73 1.50 -14.39
N SER A 628 17.88 1.06 -13.47
CA SER A 628 16.95 -0.04 -13.69
C SER A 628 15.69 0.37 -14.46
N GLY A 629 15.41 1.67 -14.59
CA GLY A 629 14.16 2.20 -15.12
C GLY A 629 12.95 2.05 -14.18
N LYS A 630 13.13 1.46 -12.98
CA LYS A 630 12.06 1.21 -12.01
C LYS A 630 11.33 2.48 -11.57
N ILE A 631 12.02 3.62 -11.56
CA ILE A 631 11.42 4.93 -11.25
C ILE A 631 10.19 5.25 -12.13
N TYR A 632 10.12 4.71 -13.35
CA TYR A 632 9.01 4.96 -14.29
C TYR A 632 7.84 3.96 -14.12
N GLU A 633 8.02 2.91 -13.32
CA GLU A 633 7.00 1.90 -13.01
C GLU A 633 6.29 2.17 -11.68
N ASP A 634 6.90 2.97 -10.81
CA ASP A 634 6.42 3.29 -9.47
C ASP A 634 5.18 4.22 -9.49
N GLU A 635 4.38 4.14 -8.42
CA GLU A 635 3.09 4.84 -8.34
C GLU A 635 3.22 6.36 -8.40
N GLY A 636 4.31 6.95 -7.88
CA GLY A 636 4.53 8.39 -7.96
C GLY A 636 4.73 8.88 -9.39
N PHE A 637 5.43 8.10 -10.23
CA PHE A 637 5.57 8.44 -11.65
C PHE A 637 4.25 8.31 -12.39
N LYS A 638 3.49 7.22 -12.16
CA LYS A 638 2.14 7.07 -12.73
C LYS A 638 1.23 8.24 -12.34
N TYR A 639 1.27 8.63 -11.07
CA TYR A 639 0.51 9.76 -10.55
C TYR A 639 0.79 11.05 -11.33
N ILE A 640 2.06 11.45 -11.51
CA ILE A 640 2.40 12.68 -12.25
C ILE A 640 2.17 12.54 -13.77
N SER A 641 2.27 11.33 -14.32
CA SER A 641 2.12 11.07 -15.77
C SER A 641 0.72 11.40 -16.27
N GLU A 642 -0.29 11.39 -15.40
CA GLU A 642 -1.65 11.81 -15.74
C GLU A 642 -1.74 13.27 -16.19
N SER A 643 -0.76 14.12 -15.83
CA SER A 643 -0.69 15.51 -16.28
C SER A 643 0.01 15.68 -17.64
N PHE A 644 0.65 14.65 -18.20
CA PHE A 644 1.57 14.81 -19.34
C PHE A 644 0.87 15.16 -20.66
N GLU A 645 -0.39 14.73 -20.82
CA GLU A 645 -1.14 14.96 -22.06
C GLU A 645 -1.54 16.44 -22.23
N LYS A 646 -1.90 17.12 -21.14
CA LYS A 646 -2.56 18.44 -21.16
C LYS A 646 -1.86 19.50 -20.32
N GLY A 647 -1.10 19.08 -19.32
CA GLY A 647 -0.39 19.95 -18.39
C GLY A 647 1.10 20.04 -18.68
N THR A 648 1.78 20.73 -17.78
CA THR A 648 3.22 20.93 -17.77
C THR A 648 3.85 20.11 -16.67
N VAL A 649 5.02 19.53 -16.92
CA VAL A 649 5.83 18.91 -15.88
C VAL A 649 6.89 19.89 -15.42
N HIS A 650 6.79 20.29 -14.16
CA HIS A 650 7.72 21.22 -13.53
C HIS A 650 8.74 20.44 -12.71
N LEU A 651 10.02 20.70 -12.93
CA LEU A 651 11.13 20.14 -12.15
C LEU A 651 11.74 21.25 -11.30
N ILE A 652 11.70 21.12 -9.97
CA ILE A 652 12.25 22.12 -9.03
C ILE A 652 13.39 21.49 -8.22
N GLY A 653 14.54 22.14 -8.15
CA GLY A 653 15.63 21.62 -7.33
C GLY A 653 17.00 22.26 -7.58
N LEU A 654 17.99 21.75 -6.85
CA LEU A 654 19.37 22.24 -6.88
C LEU A 654 20.11 21.79 -8.14
N LEU A 655 20.68 22.73 -8.91
CA LEU A 655 21.37 22.44 -10.16
C LEU A 655 22.88 22.48 -9.97
N SER A 656 23.47 21.33 -9.65
CA SER A 656 24.92 21.11 -9.59
C SER A 656 25.25 19.62 -9.68
N ASP A 657 26.53 19.27 -9.74
CA ASP A 657 27.06 17.91 -9.61
C ASP A 657 27.51 17.59 -8.17
N GLY A 658 27.11 18.41 -7.18
CA GLY A 658 27.60 18.29 -5.80
C GLY A 658 27.20 17.01 -5.07
N GLY A 659 26.08 16.36 -5.44
CA GLY A 659 25.72 15.04 -4.90
C GLY A 659 25.21 15.02 -3.47
N VAL A 660 25.03 16.18 -2.84
CA VAL A 660 24.52 16.29 -1.47
C VAL A 660 22.99 16.35 -1.43
N HIS A 661 22.37 17.15 -2.31
CA HIS A 661 20.90 17.27 -2.37
C HIS A 661 20.29 16.74 -3.67
N SER A 662 21.04 16.82 -4.76
CA SER A 662 20.67 16.42 -6.13
C SER A 662 21.97 16.25 -6.94
N ARG A 663 21.84 15.73 -8.17
CA ARG A 663 22.91 15.71 -9.15
C ARG A 663 22.40 16.03 -10.55
N LEU A 664 23.18 16.78 -11.32
CA LEU A 664 22.84 17.16 -12.69
C LEU A 664 22.63 15.94 -13.60
N ASP A 665 23.42 14.88 -13.44
CA ASP A 665 23.27 13.64 -14.23
C ASP A 665 21.91 12.95 -13.99
N GLN A 666 21.44 12.89 -12.75
CA GLN A 666 20.10 12.41 -12.42
C GLN A 666 19.01 13.26 -13.08
N VAL A 667 19.17 14.59 -13.09
CA VAL A 667 18.23 15.51 -13.76
C VAL A 667 18.21 15.27 -15.27
N GLN A 668 19.36 15.04 -15.90
CA GLN A 668 19.46 14.71 -17.32
C GLN A 668 18.71 13.42 -17.66
N LEU A 669 18.85 12.38 -16.83
CA LEU A 669 18.13 11.11 -16.99
C LEU A 669 16.62 11.28 -16.78
N LEU A 670 16.19 12.07 -15.79
CA LEU A 670 14.77 12.37 -15.57
C LEU A 670 14.15 13.09 -16.77
N LEU A 671 14.83 14.12 -17.29
CA LEU A 671 14.36 14.87 -18.45
C LEU A 671 14.15 13.97 -19.67
N LYS A 672 15.09 13.07 -19.93
CA LYS A 672 15.02 12.08 -21.02
C LYS A 672 13.87 11.09 -20.78
N GLY A 673 13.81 10.49 -19.60
CA GLY A 673 12.76 9.54 -19.25
C GLY A 673 11.35 10.15 -19.29
N PHE A 674 11.17 11.38 -18.80
CA PHE A 674 9.86 12.05 -18.82
C PHE A 674 9.39 12.29 -20.25
N ALA A 675 10.29 12.73 -21.15
CA ALA A 675 10.00 12.91 -22.56
C ALA A 675 9.64 11.58 -23.25
N GLU A 676 10.40 10.51 -22.98
CA GLU A 676 10.18 9.17 -23.55
C GLU A 676 8.84 8.56 -23.10
N HIS A 677 8.39 8.88 -21.88
CA HIS A 677 7.14 8.43 -21.31
C HIS A 677 5.97 9.40 -21.52
N GLY A 678 6.12 10.36 -22.45
CA GLY A 678 4.99 11.11 -23.02
C GLY A 678 4.85 12.56 -22.59
N ALA A 679 5.74 13.11 -21.75
CA ALA A 679 5.70 14.51 -21.37
C ALA A 679 5.90 15.41 -22.61
N LYS A 680 4.91 16.25 -22.91
CA LYS A 680 4.96 17.17 -24.06
C LYS A 680 5.49 18.55 -23.72
N ARG A 681 5.38 18.95 -22.45
CA ARG A 681 5.80 20.26 -21.96
C ARG A 681 6.52 20.13 -20.63
N ILE A 682 7.76 20.60 -20.57
CA ILE A 682 8.63 20.51 -19.40
C ILE A 682 9.16 21.91 -19.04
N ARG A 683 9.12 22.25 -17.74
CA ARG A 683 9.66 23.50 -17.21
C ARG A 683 10.61 23.19 -16.05
N VAL A 684 11.83 23.72 -16.09
CA VAL A 684 12.81 23.53 -15.01
C VAL A 684 12.93 24.81 -14.20
N HIS A 685 12.89 24.70 -12.88
CA HIS A 685 13.09 25.77 -11.92
C HIS A 685 14.40 25.51 -11.17
N ILE A 686 15.45 26.24 -11.55
CA ILE A 686 16.82 25.92 -11.17
C ILE A 686 17.23 26.68 -9.91
N LEU A 687 17.73 25.96 -8.91
CA LEU A 687 18.32 26.56 -7.72
C LEU A 687 19.84 26.47 -7.86
N THR A 688 20.54 27.61 -7.88
CA THR A 688 22.01 27.63 -8.03
C THR A 688 22.71 27.28 -6.72
N ASP A 689 23.86 26.61 -6.83
CA ASP A 689 24.52 25.97 -5.69
C ASP A 689 25.62 26.84 -5.05
N GLY A 690 26.88 26.75 -5.52
CA GLY A 690 28.02 27.47 -4.95
C GLY A 690 28.36 27.14 -3.49
N ARG A 691 27.76 26.07 -2.94
CA ARG A 691 27.98 25.60 -1.57
C ARG A 691 28.56 24.20 -1.54
N ASP A 692 27.93 23.26 -2.25
CA ASP A 692 28.43 21.89 -2.37
C ASP A 692 29.45 21.76 -3.51
N VAL A 693 29.54 22.81 -4.34
CA VAL A 693 30.44 22.99 -5.47
C VAL A 693 31.06 24.38 -5.44
N LEU A 694 32.09 24.62 -6.26
CA LEU A 694 32.75 25.93 -6.33
C LEU A 694 31.78 27.04 -6.75
N ASP A 695 31.87 28.18 -6.08
CA ASP A 695 31.14 29.39 -6.50
C ASP A 695 31.51 29.77 -7.94
N GLY A 696 30.47 30.04 -8.72
CA GLY A 696 30.54 30.41 -10.11
C GLY A 696 30.46 29.30 -11.14
N SER A 697 30.40 28.05 -10.67
CA SER A 697 30.11 26.89 -11.50
C SER A 697 28.69 26.89 -12.08
N SER A 698 27.75 27.66 -11.51
CA SER A 698 26.35 27.76 -11.98
C SER A 698 26.21 28.06 -13.47
N VAL A 699 27.11 28.87 -14.05
CA VAL A 699 27.09 29.21 -15.48
C VAL A 699 27.27 27.96 -16.34
N GLY A 700 28.21 27.08 -15.99
CA GLY A 700 28.48 25.85 -16.74
C GLY A 700 27.36 24.82 -16.60
N PHE A 701 26.77 24.69 -15.42
CA PHE A 701 25.62 23.80 -15.21
C PHE A 701 24.38 24.26 -15.99
N VAL A 702 24.10 25.56 -16.01
CA VAL A 702 23.00 26.14 -16.80
C VAL A 702 23.25 25.94 -18.30
N GLU A 703 24.47 26.14 -18.77
CA GLU A 703 24.85 25.90 -20.16
C GLU A 703 24.65 24.44 -20.57
N THR A 704 25.05 23.50 -19.71
CA THR A 704 24.85 22.06 -19.92
C THR A 704 23.34 21.72 -19.98
N LEU A 705 22.55 22.23 -19.03
CA LEU A 705 21.11 22.01 -18.98
C LEU A 705 20.40 22.59 -20.22
N GLU A 706 20.76 23.80 -20.67
CA GLU A 706 20.16 24.41 -21.87
C GLU A 706 20.46 23.59 -23.14
N GLY A 707 21.63 22.97 -23.23
CA GLY A 707 21.97 22.02 -24.29
C GLY A 707 21.03 20.81 -24.31
N GLU A 708 20.81 20.18 -23.17
CA GLU A 708 19.91 19.02 -23.03
C GLU A 708 18.45 19.39 -23.34
N LEU A 709 17.99 20.56 -22.88
CA LEU A 709 16.65 21.06 -23.21
C LEU A 709 16.53 21.35 -24.72
N ALA A 710 17.60 21.79 -25.38
CA ALA A 710 17.62 21.97 -26.84
C ALA A 710 17.46 20.64 -27.59
N GLU A 711 18.11 19.57 -27.12
CA GLU A 711 17.94 18.23 -27.69
C GLU A 711 16.49 17.73 -27.57
N LEU A 712 15.84 17.97 -26.42
CA LEU A 712 14.43 17.62 -26.25
C LEU A 712 13.50 18.45 -27.15
N ARG A 713 13.78 19.74 -27.32
CA ARG A 713 13.06 20.60 -28.28
C ARG A 713 13.20 20.10 -29.71
N ALA A 714 14.38 19.64 -30.10
CA ALA A 714 14.60 19.03 -31.43
C ALA A 714 13.78 17.74 -31.64
N LYS A 715 13.41 17.04 -30.56
CA LYS A 715 12.53 15.86 -30.56
C LYS A 715 11.03 16.22 -30.44
N GLY A 716 10.68 17.51 -30.46
CA GLY A 716 9.29 17.97 -30.42
C GLY A 716 8.69 18.15 -29.02
N VAL A 717 9.52 18.18 -27.96
CA VAL A 717 9.07 18.47 -26.59
C VAL A 717 9.27 19.97 -26.29
N ASP A 718 8.23 20.65 -25.81
CA ASP A 718 8.34 22.04 -25.33
C ASP A 718 9.06 22.06 -23.96
N ALA A 719 10.39 22.07 -23.97
CA ALA A 719 11.24 22.03 -22.77
C ALA A 719 12.07 23.31 -22.61
N GLN A 720 12.02 23.97 -21.44
CA GLN A 720 12.83 25.17 -21.14
C GLN A 720 12.96 25.44 -19.63
N VAL A 721 13.94 26.25 -19.23
CA VAL A 721 14.01 26.80 -17.86
C VAL A 721 12.95 27.89 -17.69
N ALA A 722 12.23 27.88 -16.56
CA ALA A 722 11.14 28.81 -16.26
C ALA A 722 11.52 29.88 -15.22
N SER A 723 12.26 29.51 -14.19
CA SER A 723 12.72 30.43 -13.14
C SER A 723 13.94 29.88 -12.42
N GLY A 724 14.51 30.68 -11.52
CA GLY A 724 15.58 30.21 -10.64
C GLY A 724 16.01 31.22 -9.59
N GLY A 725 17.07 30.87 -8.86
CA GLY A 725 17.69 31.70 -7.82
C GLY A 725 18.67 30.92 -6.96
N GLY A 726 19.43 31.58 -6.10
CA GLY A 726 20.45 30.94 -5.26
C GLY A 726 19.87 30.17 -4.08
N ARG A 727 20.34 28.95 -3.80
CA ARG A 727 19.77 28.03 -2.79
C ARG A 727 19.61 28.61 -1.38
N MET A 728 20.51 29.50 -0.94
CA MET A 728 20.45 30.11 0.40
C MET A 728 19.47 31.27 0.46
N TYR A 729 19.04 31.75 -0.71
CA TYR A 729 18.10 32.85 -0.81
C TYR A 729 16.75 32.35 -1.33
N VAL A 730 16.64 31.40 -2.26
CA VAL A 730 15.39 31.03 -2.92
C VAL A 730 15.08 29.56 -2.66
N THR A 731 13.88 29.28 -2.16
CA THR A 731 13.31 27.92 -1.93
C THR A 731 13.95 27.08 -0.83
N MET A 732 15.26 26.89 -0.85
CA MET A 732 15.98 25.82 -0.11
C MET A 732 16.33 26.17 1.34
N ASP A 733 15.38 26.74 2.10
CA ASP A 733 15.51 26.86 3.55
C ASP A 733 15.15 25.56 4.27
N ARG A 734 15.53 25.44 5.55
CA ARG A 734 15.34 24.22 6.34
C ARG A 734 14.98 24.53 7.78
N TYR A 735 14.34 23.55 8.43
CA TYR A 735 14.00 23.60 9.86
C TYR A 735 13.15 24.81 10.26
N GLU A 736 12.24 25.20 9.35
CA GLU A 736 11.30 26.31 9.51
C GLU A 736 11.96 27.64 9.92
N ASN A 737 13.22 27.83 9.52
CA ASN A 737 14.05 28.93 9.99
C ASN A 737 13.64 30.28 9.39
N ASP A 738 13.39 30.32 8.09
CA ASP A 738 13.02 31.53 7.36
C ASP A 738 12.08 31.21 6.18
N TRP A 739 10.77 31.32 6.44
CA TRP A 739 9.73 31.15 5.44
C TRP A 739 9.76 32.20 4.31
N THR A 740 10.48 33.31 4.47
CA THR A 740 10.61 34.32 3.41
C THR A 740 11.49 33.83 2.24
N VAL A 741 12.38 32.86 2.50
CA VAL A 741 13.16 32.16 1.46
C VAL A 741 12.25 31.31 0.58
N VAL A 742 11.33 30.56 1.21
CA VAL A 742 10.35 29.73 0.49
C VAL A 742 9.36 30.61 -0.27
N LYS A 743 8.89 31.71 0.34
CA LYS A 743 7.98 32.66 -0.32
C LYS A 743 8.58 33.22 -1.62
N ARG A 744 9.85 33.63 -1.62
CA ARG A 744 10.50 34.16 -2.84
C ARG A 744 10.63 33.11 -3.93
N GLY A 745 10.81 31.85 -3.56
CA GLY A 745 10.71 30.71 -4.48
C GLY A 745 9.30 30.53 -5.03
N TRP A 746 8.30 30.52 -4.15
CA TRP A 746 6.88 30.42 -4.49
C TRP A 746 6.44 31.51 -5.47
N ASP A 747 6.77 32.77 -5.19
CA ASP A 747 6.44 33.91 -6.05
C ASP A 747 7.03 33.69 -7.47
N ALA A 748 8.29 33.27 -7.58
CA ALA A 748 8.95 33.06 -8.87
C ALA A 748 8.45 31.80 -9.62
N GLN A 749 8.19 30.71 -8.90
CA GLN A 749 7.87 29.39 -9.48
C GLN A 749 6.38 29.24 -9.76
N VAL A 750 5.55 29.55 -8.77
CA VAL A 750 4.10 29.42 -8.86
C VAL A 750 3.51 30.64 -9.54
N LEU A 751 3.75 31.84 -9.00
CA LEU A 751 3.11 33.06 -9.52
C LEU A 751 3.75 33.55 -10.83
N GLY A 752 5.00 33.17 -11.09
CA GLY A 752 5.76 33.68 -12.24
C GLY A 752 6.22 35.12 -12.02
N GLU A 753 6.39 35.53 -10.77
CA GLU A 753 6.75 36.89 -10.36
C GLU A 753 8.11 36.92 -9.68
N ALA A 754 9.02 37.73 -10.23
CA ALA A 754 10.31 38.00 -9.63
C ALA A 754 10.79 39.41 -10.01
N PRO A 755 11.70 40.01 -9.20
CA PRO A 755 12.28 41.32 -9.51
C PRO A 755 13.06 41.34 -10.82
N HIS A 756 13.64 40.20 -11.22
CA HIS A 756 14.45 40.08 -12.41
C HIS A 756 13.75 39.20 -13.46
N LYS A 757 13.69 39.69 -14.70
CA LYS A 757 13.08 39.02 -15.85
C LYS A 757 14.09 38.91 -16.98
N PHE A 758 14.20 37.73 -17.59
CA PHE A 758 15.15 37.46 -18.68
C PHE A 758 14.51 36.62 -19.78
N LYS A 759 15.21 36.49 -20.92
CA LYS A 759 14.75 35.69 -22.07
C LYS A 759 15.26 34.25 -22.06
N ASN A 760 16.34 33.98 -21.36
CA ASN A 760 16.93 32.64 -21.19
C ASN A 760 17.71 32.59 -19.86
N ALA A 761 17.90 31.38 -19.33
CA ALA A 761 18.50 31.20 -18.02
C ALA A 761 20.01 31.50 -18.00
N LEU A 762 20.72 31.20 -19.09
CA LEU A 762 22.16 31.45 -19.18
C LEU A 762 22.49 32.95 -19.08
N GLU A 763 21.71 33.80 -19.76
CA GLU A 763 21.80 35.26 -19.66
C GLU A 763 21.46 35.74 -18.24
N ALA A 764 20.39 35.19 -17.64
CA ALA A 764 19.99 35.53 -16.27
C ALA A 764 21.13 35.30 -15.28
N VAL A 765 21.69 34.09 -15.27
CA VAL A 765 22.77 33.73 -14.34
C VAL A 765 24.04 34.53 -14.63
N LYS A 766 24.44 34.71 -15.90
CA LYS A 766 25.61 35.53 -16.25
C LYS A 766 25.46 36.99 -15.79
N LYS A 767 24.29 37.60 -15.98
CA LYS A 767 24.05 39.00 -15.57
C LYS A 767 23.98 39.15 -14.06
N LEU A 768 23.25 38.29 -13.36
CA LEU A 768 23.13 38.36 -11.91
C LEU A 768 24.47 38.10 -11.21
N ARG A 769 25.31 37.22 -11.77
CA ARG A 769 26.68 36.99 -11.27
C ARG A 769 27.65 38.13 -11.55
N ALA A 770 27.38 38.98 -12.55
CA ALA A 770 28.22 40.14 -12.82
C ALA A 770 28.02 41.26 -11.79
N GLU A 771 26.99 41.17 -10.93
CA GLU A 771 26.79 42.13 -9.85
C GLU A 771 27.91 42.04 -8.79
N PRO A 772 28.35 43.17 -8.21
CA PRO A 772 29.39 43.16 -7.19
C PRO A 772 29.01 42.29 -5.99
N LYS A 773 29.91 41.38 -5.59
CA LYS A 773 29.72 40.42 -4.47
C LYS A 773 28.63 39.35 -4.72
N ALA A 774 28.18 39.17 -5.96
CA ALA A 774 27.30 38.06 -6.29
C ALA A 774 27.95 36.71 -5.98
N ASN A 775 27.14 35.79 -5.48
CA ASN A 775 27.52 34.42 -5.13
C ASN A 775 26.36 33.51 -5.58
N ASP A 776 26.68 32.37 -6.16
CA ASP A 776 25.70 31.38 -6.64
C ASP A 776 24.70 30.97 -5.56
N GLN A 777 25.11 30.92 -4.29
CA GLN A 777 24.23 30.62 -3.15
C GLN A 777 23.13 31.66 -2.94
N TYR A 778 23.35 32.91 -3.36
CA TYR A 778 22.52 34.06 -2.99
C TYR A 778 21.96 34.83 -4.19
N LEU A 779 22.01 34.25 -5.40
CA LEU A 779 21.43 34.91 -6.57
C LEU A 779 19.96 35.26 -6.33
N PRO A 780 19.52 36.47 -6.70
CA PRO A 780 18.14 36.87 -6.51
C PRO A 780 17.20 36.03 -7.37
N PRO A 781 15.91 35.89 -6.98
CA PRO A 781 14.95 35.17 -7.78
C PRO A 781 14.79 35.82 -9.16
N PHE A 782 14.69 35.01 -10.21
CA PHE A 782 14.45 35.46 -11.57
C PHE A 782 13.42 34.58 -12.28
N VAL A 783 12.73 35.14 -13.28
CA VAL A 783 11.79 34.42 -14.15
C VAL A 783 12.13 34.61 -15.62
N ILE A 784 11.90 33.56 -16.41
CA ILE A 784 12.04 33.62 -17.86
C ILE A 784 10.70 34.05 -18.47
N VAL A 785 10.76 35.01 -19.40
CA VAL A 785 9.58 35.59 -20.05
C VAL A 785 9.63 35.49 -21.57
N ASP A 786 8.46 35.37 -22.19
CA ASP A 786 8.31 35.37 -23.64
C ASP A 786 8.46 36.80 -24.23
N ASP A 787 8.25 36.94 -25.54
CA ASP A 787 8.30 38.23 -26.26
C ASP A 787 7.24 39.23 -25.84
N GLY A 788 6.13 38.77 -25.26
CA GLY A 788 5.12 39.62 -24.64
C GLY A 788 5.43 39.99 -23.19
N GLY A 789 6.54 39.50 -22.61
CA GLY A 789 6.91 39.74 -21.22
C GLY A 789 6.14 38.87 -20.21
N LYS A 790 5.43 37.83 -20.68
CA LYS A 790 4.69 36.88 -19.84
C LYS A 790 5.61 35.75 -19.38
N ALA A 791 5.50 35.34 -18.13
CA ALA A 791 6.26 34.22 -17.59
C ALA A 791 6.00 32.93 -18.39
N VAL A 792 7.06 32.25 -18.78
CA VAL A 792 6.96 31.13 -19.73
C VAL A 792 6.56 29.79 -19.09
N GLY A 793 6.54 29.72 -17.76
CA GLY A 793 6.19 28.51 -17.02
C GLY A 793 5.82 28.76 -15.55
N PRO A 794 4.85 29.65 -15.24
CA PRO A 794 4.22 29.64 -13.91
C PRO A 794 3.50 28.30 -13.71
N ILE A 795 3.55 27.75 -12.49
CA ILE A 795 2.82 26.52 -12.15
C ILE A 795 1.32 26.84 -12.07
N VAL A 796 0.48 26.07 -12.77
CA VAL A 796 -0.98 26.27 -12.85
C VAL A 796 -1.76 24.97 -12.61
N ASP A 797 -3.10 25.10 -12.53
CA ASP A 797 -3.99 23.95 -12.32
C ASP A 797 -3.81 22.89 -13.43
N GLY A 798 -3.72 21.63 -13.03
CA GLY A 798 -3.52 20.48 -13.91
C GLY A 798 -2.07 20.12 -14.18
N ASP A 799 -1.11 20.95 -13.78
CA ASP A 799 0.32 20.67 -13.93
C ASP A 799 0.79 19.58 -12.95
N ALA A 800 1.91 18.94 -13.30
CA ALA A 800 2.67 18.10 -12.39
C ALA A 800 3.90 18.85 -11.89
N VAL A 801 4.23 18.72 -10.61
CA VAL A 801 5.43 19.31 -10.01
C VAL A 801 6.25 18.20 -9.37
N VAL A 802 7.54 18.15 -9.70
CA VAL A 802 8.50 17.23 -9.12
C VAL A 802 9.65 18.01 -8.48
N THR A 803 9.86 17.80 -7.19
CA THR A 803 11.08 18.24 -6.52
C THR A 803 12.14 17.15 -6.65
N PHE A 804 13.19 17.42 -7.43
CA PHE A 804 14.17 16.36 -7.79
C PHE A 804 15.33 16.22 -6.79
N ASN A 805 15.33 17.01 -5.71
CA ASN A 805 16.25 16.79 -4.61
C ASN A 805 15.88 15.50 -3.89
N PHE A 806 16.84 14.60 -3.67
CA PHE A 806 16.66 13.37 -2.87
C PHE A 806 16.87 13.61 -1.38
N ARG A 807 17.59 14.67 -0.98
CA ARG A 807 17.78 15.03 0.42
C ARG A 807 16.64 15.94 0.91
N ALA A 808 16.02 15.53 2.01
CA ALA A 808 14.76 16.06 2.51
C ALA A 808 14.83 17.45 3.16
N ASP A 809 15.85 17.71 3.99
CA ASP A 809 15.89 18.83 4.97
C ASP A 809 15.51 20.19 4.36
N ARG A 810 15.97 20.47 3.14
CA ARG A 810 15.73 21.75 2.42
C ARG A 810 14.51 21.76 1.50
N MET A 811 13.82 20.64 1.34
CA MET A 811 12.61 20.53 0.52
C MET A 811 11.33 20.45 1.34
N VAL A 812 11.41 19.99 2.60
CA VAL A 812 10.23 19.85 3.48
C VAL A 812 9.40 21.13 3.53
N MET A 813 10.02 22.31 3.67
CA MET A 813 9.27 23.56 3.75
C MET A 813 8.54 23.91 2.44
N LEU A 814 9.16 23.68 1.28
CA LEU A 814 8.49 23.85 -0.01
C LEU A 814 7.36 22.81 -0.19
N ALA A 815 7.61 21.56 0.18
CA ALA A 815 6.62 20.49 0.13
C ALA A 815 5.37 20.83 0.97
N LYS A 816 5.56 21.36 2.19
CA LYS A 816 4.45 21.86 3.03
C LYS A 816 3.66 22.97 2.33
N ALA A 817 4.34 23.90 1.65
CA ALA A 817 3.66 24.98 0.94
C ALA A 817 2.83 24.48 -0.27
N LEU A 818 3.29 23.41 -0.94
CA LEU A 818 2.66 22.79 -2.11
C LEU A 818 1.50 21.84 -1.76
N GLU A 819 1.58 21.06 -0.68
CA GLU A 819 0.56 20.05 -0.34
C GLU A 819 -0.44 20.48 0.74
N ASN A 820 -0.04 21.29 1.73
CA ASN A 820 -0.91 21.57 2.86
C ASN A 820 -2.03 22.52 2.46
N GLU A 821 -3.29 22.08 2.60
CA GLU A 821 -4.46 22.95 2.38
C GLU A 821 -4.45 24.09 3.41
N ASP A 822 -4.24 23.76 4.69
CA ASP A 822 -4.10 24.70 5.80
C ASP A 822 -2.64 25.15 5.95
N PHE A 823 -2.29 26.27 5.31
CA PHE A 823 -0.94 26.85 5.35
C PHE A 823 -0.99 28.32 5.77
N ASP A 824 -0.28 28.64 6.85
CA ASP A 824 -0.34 29.95 7.53
C ASP A 824 1.00 30.72 7.53
N LYS A 825 2.06 30.16 6.93
CA LYS A 825 3.43 30.72 7.05
C LYS A 825 3.68 31.93 6.15
N PHE A 826 2.93 32.07 5.06
CA PHE A 826 2.86 33.26 4.21
C PHE A 826 1.61 33.20 3.31
N ASP A 827 1.17 34.36 2.80
CA ASP A 827 0.09 34.42 1.81
C ASP A 827 0.57 33.86 0.46
N ARG A 828 -0.01 32.72 0.06
CA ARG A 828 0.30 32.02 -1.18
C ARG A 828 -0.29 32.71 -2.41
N VAL A 829 -1.27 33.61 -2.25
CA VAL A 829 -2.00 34.32 -3.32
C VAL A 829 -2.81 33.39 -4.25
N ARG A 830 -2.15 32.42 -4.89
CA ARG A 830 -2.76 31.39 -5.73
C ARG A 830 -2.19 30.02 -5.39
N VAL A 831 -3.05 29.06 -5.06
CA VAL A 831 -2.70 27.67 -4.79
C VAL A 831 -3.17 26.80 -5.96
N PRO A 832 -2.26 26.38 -6.86
CA PRO A 832 -2.66 25.62 -8.03
C PRO A 832 -3.02 24.17 -7.67
N LYS A 833 -4.01 23.61 -8.35
CA LYS A 833 -4.40 22.18 -8.23
C LYS A 833 -3.44 21.34 -9.06
N ILE A 834 -2.35 20.90 -8.43
CA ILE A 834 -1.25 20.20 -9.08
C ILE A 834 -1.16 18.74 -8.65
N ARG A 835 -0.43 17.95 -9.43
CA ARG A 835 0.08 16.64 -9.02
C ARG A 835 1.52 16.78 -8.57
N TYR A 836 1.73 16.87 -7.25
CA TYR A 836 3.07 17.04 -6.69
C TYR A 836 3.69 15.69 -6.28
N ALA A 837 4.97 15.50 -6.60
CA ALA A 837 5.77 14.38 -6.11
C ALA A 837 7.19 14.82 -5.75
N GLY A 838 7.79 14.21 -4.74
CA GLY A 838 9.22 14.33 -4.45
C GLY A 838 10.05 13.30 -5.22
N MET A 839 11.37 13.48 -5.27
CA MET A 839 12.27 12.41 -5.70
C MET A 839 12.16 11.20 -4.77
N LEU A 840 12.20 11.47 -3.46
CA LEU A 840 11.96 10.55 -2.35
C LEU A 840 10.88 11.14 -1.45
N GLN A 841 10.38 10.34 -0.51
CA GLN A 841 9.65 10.88 0.62
C GLN A 841 10.62 11.69 1.51
N TYR A 842 10.24 12.91 1.88
CA TYR A 842 11.08 13.80 2.67
C TYR A 842 10.87 13.65 4.16
N ASP A 843 9.64 13.34 4.56
CA ASP A 843 9.25 13.15 5.94
C ASP A 843 8.28 11.96 6.00
N GLY A 844 8.75 10.84 6.54
CA GLY A 844 7.96 9.61 6.63
C GLY A 844 6.79 9.73 7.63
N GLU A 845 6.92 10.60 8.63
CA GLU A 845 5.91 10.78 9.67
C GLU A 845 4.75 11.65 9.18
N LEU A 846 5.09 12.79 8.59
CA LEU A 846 4.13 13.68 7.93
C LEU A 846 3.63 13.10 6.60
N LYS A 847 4.23 12.00 6.13
CA LYS A 847 4.04 11.41 4.80
C LYS A 847 4.17 12.46 3.71
N LEU A 848 5.22 13.27 3.80
CA LEU A 848 5.45 14.44 2.97
C LEU A 848 6.68 14.23 2.07
N PRO A 849 6.58 14.42 0.75
CA PRO A 849 5.34 14.51 0.01
C PRO A 849 4.55 13.21 0.08
N SER A 850 3.23 13.34 -0.14
CA SER A 850 2.30 12.23 -0.21
C SER A 850 2.60 11.26 -1.36
N HIS A 851 3.26 11.75 -2.41
CA HIS A 851 3.74 10.99 -3.56
C HIS A 851 5.23 11.24 -3.81
N TYR A 852 5.95 10.22 -4.28
CA TYR A 852 7.38 10.30 -4.57
C TYR A 852 7.77 9.33 -5.70
N LEU A 853 8.80 9.67 -6.47
CA LEU A 853 9.18 8.93 -7.68
C LEU A 853 9.95 7.63 -7.39
N VAL A 854 10.80 7.64 -6.37
CA VAL A 854 11.63 6.49 -6.02
C VAL A 854 11.14 5.92 -4.70
N SER A 855 10.63 4.68 -4.74
CA SER A 855 10.19 4.00 -3.53
C SER A 855 11.37 3.64 -2.62
N PRO A 856 11.17 3.59 -1.29
CA PRO A 856 12.15 3.04 -0.36
C PRO A 856 12.65 1.65 -0.79
N PRO A 857 13.90 1.28 -0.49
CA PRO A 857 14.44 -0.01 -0.91
C PRO A 857 13.64 -1.14 -0.27
N LEU A 858 13.21 -2.12 -1.07
CA LEU A 858 12.71 -3.38 -0.54
C LEU A 858 13.89 -4.16 0.01
N ILE A 859 13.88 -4.42 1.31
CA ILE A 859 14.96 -5.13 1.98
C ILE A 859 14.54 -6.58 2.18
N ASP A 860 15.25 -7.48 1.51
CA ASP A 860 15.06 -8.92 1.63
C ASP A 860 15.74 -9.46 2.89
N ARG A 861 15.49 -10.72 3.25
CA ARG A 861 16.31 -11.49 4.21
C ARG A 861 16.51 -10.74 5.52
N THR A 862 15.46 -10.08 6.02
CA THR A 862 15.49 -9.34 7.30
C THR A 862 15.51 -10.31 8.47
N SER A 863 15.82 -9.79 9.65
CA SER A 863 15.82 -10.60 10.87
C SER A 863 14.46 -11.20 11.15
N GLY A 864 13.37 -10.45 10.94
CA GLY A 864 12.01 -10.97 11.05
C GLY A 864 11.76 -12.16 10.12
N GLU A 865 12.22 -12.08 8.86
CA GLU A 865 12.02 -13.15 7.88
C GLU A 865 12.79 -14.43 8.24
N TYR A 866 14.06 -14.32 8.63
CA TYR A 866 14.84 -15.46 9.11
C TYR A 866 14.25 -16.07 10.39
N LEU A 867 13.85 -15.24 11.36
CA LEU A 867 13.28 -15.73 12.62
C LEU A 867 11.96 -16.48 12.38
N ALA A 868 11.08 -15.97 11.51
CA ALA A 868 9.85 -16.65 11.11
C ALA A 868 10.14 -18.00 10.41
N HIS A 869 11.10 -18.05 9.49
CA HIS A 869 11.51 -19.28 8.83
C HIS A 869 12.12 -20.32 9.79
N ASN A 870 12.65 -19.88 10.93
CA ASN A 870 13.24 -20.74 11.95
C ASN A 870 12.31 -21.01 13.14
N GLY A 871 11.02 -20.65 13.02
CA GLY A 871 9.98 -21.02 13.98
C GLY A 871 9.92 -20.15 15.23
N VAL A 872 10.59 -19.00 15.24
CA VAL A 872 10.58 -18.05 16.37
C VAL A 872 9.27 -17.29 16.35
N ARG A 873 8.53 -17.35 17.46
CA ARG A 873 7.25 -16.64 17.62
C ARG A 873 7.51 -15.21 18.08
N THR A 874 7.03 -14.21 17.35
CA THR A 874 7.31 -12.81 17.63
C THR A 874 6.04 -12.01 17.90
N PHE A 875 6.11 -11.12 18.88
CA PHE A 875 5.12 -10.09 19.17
C PHE A 875 5.72 -8.73 18.87
N ALA A 876 5.02 -7.86 18.14
CA ALA A 876 5.42 -6.48 17.90
C ALA A 876 4.32 -5.52 18.37
N CYS A 877 4.69 -4.48 19.13
CA CYS A 877 3.71 -3.50 19.60
C CYS A 877 4.28 -2.09 19.69
N SER A 878 3.48 -1.11 19.27
CA SER A 878 3.67 0.31 19.53
C SER A 878 2.33 1.02 19.33
N GLU A 879 2.30 2.32 19.56
CA GLU A 879 1.15 3.15 19.21
C GLU A 879 1.19 3.61 17.75
N THR A 880 0.06 4.12 17.24
CA THR A 880 -0.16 4.43 15.81
C THR A 880 1.01 5.14 15.13
N VAL A 881 1.63 6.13 15.78
CA VAL A 881 2.74 6.90 15.21
C VAL A 881 4.00 6.07 14.94
N LYS A 882 4.29 5.02 15.73
CA LYS A 882 5.46 4.15 15.53
C LYS A 882 5.13 2.67 15.28
N PHE A 883 3.86 2.35 15.06
CA PHE A 883 3.42 1.00 14.71
C PHE A 883 4.02 0.53 13.37
N GLY A 884 4.06 1.41 12.37
CA GLY A 884 4.74 1.13 11.09
C GLY A 884 6.25 0.92 11.24
N HIS A 885 6.89 1.61 12.17
CA HIS A 885 8.33 1.49 12.45
C HIS A 885 8.70 0.11 13.01
N VAL A 886 7.93 -0.37 14.00
CA VAL A 886 8.17 -1.69 14.61
C VAL A 886 7.68 -2.87 13.76
N THR A 887 6.99 -2.62 12.64
CA THR A 887 6.46 -3.63 11.71
C THR A 887 7.00 -3.45 10.29
N PHE A 888 6.47 -2.51 9.51
CA PHE A 888 6.82 -2.26 8.11
C PHE A 888 8.31 -1.98 7.89
N PHE A 889 8.87 -0.97 8.55
CA PHE A 889 10.28 -0.60 8.39
C PHE A 889 11.19 -1.70 8.99
N TRP A 890 10.86 -2.22 10.17
CA TRP A 890 11.59 -3.36 10.75
C TRP A 890 11.69 -4.57 9.79
N ASN A 891 10.62 -4.83 9.03
CA ASN A 891 10.53 -5.94 8.10
C ASN A 891 11.04 -5.60 6.70
N GLY A 892 11.75 -4.48 6.54
CA GLY A 892 12.40 -4.14 5.29
C GLY A 892 11.47 -3.50 4.27
N ASN A 893 10.63 -2.59 4.74
CA ASN A 893 9.59 -1.91 3.97
C ASN A 893 8.54 -2.88 3.41
N ARG A 894 8.15 -3.88 4.23
CA ARG A 894 7.16 -4.91 3.87
C ARG A 894 6.02 -4.92 4.88
N SER A 895 4.80 -4.69 4.40
CA SER A 895 3.58 -4.76 5.21
C SER A 895 3.12 -6.20 5.38
N GLY A 896 2.40 -6.46 6.48
CA GLY A 896 1.86 -7.78 6.78
C GLY A 896 2.87 -8.69 7.47
N TYR A 897 2.42 -9.91 7.77
CA TYR A 897 3.21 -10.93 8.43
C TYR A 897 4.04 -11.74 7.42
N PHE A 898 5.27 -12.12 7.78
CA PHE A 898 5.98 -13.19 7.08
C PHE A 898 5.31 -14.54 7.34
N ASN A 899 4.81 -14.76 8.57
CA ASN A 899 4.03 -15.93 8.96
C ASN A 899 3.00 -15.58 10.04
N GLU A 900 1.72 -15.51 9.67
CA GLU A 900 0.60 -15.17 10.55
C GLU A 900 0.46 -16.09 11.79
N LYS A 901 1.01 -17.31 11.75
CA LYS A 901 0.95 -18.25 12.89
C LYS A 901 2.02 -17.98 13.94
N LEU A 902 3.12 -17.34 13.55
CA LEU A 902 4.27 -17.08 14.42
C LEU A 902 4.33 -15.62 14.85
N GLU A 903 3.70 -14.73 14.11
CA GLU A 903 3.78 -13.29 14.36
C GLU A 903 2.45 -12.70 14.81
N LYS A 904 2.52 -11.76 15.76
CA LYS A 904 1.37 -10.98 16.20
C LYS A 904 1.75 -9.52 16.36
N TYR A 905 1.03 -8.64 15.66
CA TYR A 905 1.22 -7.20 15.77
C TYR A 905 0.05 -6.59 16.56
N VAL A 906 0.35 -5.67 17.46
CA VAL A 906 -0.63 -4.94 18.26
C VAL A 906 -0.37 -3.44 18.11
N GLU A 907 -1.32 -2.76 17.49
CA GLU A 907 -1.36 -1.31 17.42
C GLU A 907 -2.18 -0.77 18.59
N ILE A 908 -1.66 0.23 19.28
CA ILE A 908 -2.40 1.02 20.27
C ILE A 908 -2.75 2.37 19.64
N PRO A 909 -4.02 2.80 19.60
CA PRO A 909 -4.35 4.11 19.04
C PRO A 909 -3.65 5.26 19.78
N SER A 910 -2.88 6.08 19.06
CA SER A 910 -2.32 7.32 19.60
C SER A 910 -3.44 8.33 19.90
N ASP A 911 -3.17 9.26 20.82
CA ASP A 911 -4.11 10.37 21.07
C ASP A 911 -4.28 11.23 19.80
N CYS A 912 -5.53 11.53 19.43
CA CYS A 912 -5.86 12.23 18.19
C CYS A 912 -6.39 13.64 18.46
N GLY A 913 -6.03 14.61 17.60
CA GLY A 913 -6.53 15.98 17.65
C GLY A 913 -5.86 16.89 18.69
N ILE A 914 -4.72 16.47 19.25
CA ILE A 914 -3.90 17.24 20.20
C ILE A 914 -2.43 17.16 19.80
N SER A 915 -1.62 18.15 20.20
CA SER A 915 -0.16 18.05 20.10
C SER A 915 0.39 17.15 21.22
N PHE A 916 1.45 16.38 20.97
CA PHE A 916 1.95 15.39 21.93
C PHE A 916 2.52 16.02 23.22
N ASN A 917 2.92 17.29 23.21
CA ASN A 917 3.32 17.99 24.43
C ASN A 917 2.15 18.25 25.40
N GLU A 918 0.89 18.20 24.93
CA GLU A 918 -0.29 18.27 25.81
C GLU A 918 -0.53 16.96 26.58
N GLN A 919 -0.11 15.83 26.02
CA GLN A 919 -0.18 14.50 26.63
C GLN A 919 1.16 13.74 26.46
N PRO A 920 2.24 14.22 27.11
CA PRO A 920 3.61 13.74 26.85
C PRO A 920 3.86 12.28 27.28
N LYS A 921 2.98 11.73 28.12
CA LYS A 921 3.01 10.30 28.48
C LYS A 921 2.59 9.38 27.35
N MET A 922 1.84 9.91 26.37
CA MET A 922 1.31 9.19 25.21
C MET A 922 0.76 7.82 25.63
N LYS A 923 1.14 6.73 24.95
CA LYS A 923 0.74 5.36 25.29
C LYS A 923 1.89 4.50 25.83
N ALA A 924 2.97 5.11 26.35
CA ALA A 924 4.15 4.40 26.86
C ALA A 924 3.79 3.24 27.82
N LEU A 925 2.94 3.55 28.81
CA LEU A 925 2.54 2.57 29.83
C LEU A 925 1.63 1.48 29.25
N GLU A 926 0.74 1.82 28.33
CA GLU A 926 -0.13 0.83 27.69
C GLU A 926 0.67 -0.12 26.78
N ILE A 927 1.67 0.39 26.05
CA ILE A 927 2.62 -0.42 25.28
C ILE A 927 3.37 -1.38 26.20
N ALA A 928 3.87 -0.88 27.33
CA ALA A 928 4.56 -1.70 28.32
C ALA A 928 3.66 -2.75 28.98
N GLU A 929 2.38 -2.45 29.24
CA GLU A 929 1.41 -3.42 29.73
C GLU A 929 1.18 -4.54 28.72
N LYS A 930 1.01 -4.22 27.42
CA LYS A 930 0.88 -5.23 26.37
C LYS A 930 2.15 -6.08 26.23
N ALA A 931 3.32 -5.45 26.30
CA ALA A 931 4.60 -6.15 26.26
C ALA A 931 4.76 -7.10 27.46
N ARG A 932 4.50 -6.62 28.68
CA ARG A 932 4.51 -7.42 29.91
C ARG A 932 3.58 -8.63 29.78
N ASP A 933 2.34 -8.42 29.35
CA ASP A 933 1.36 -9.49 29.23
C ASP A 933 1.77 -10.52 28.16
N ALA A 934 2.35 -10.06 27.04
CA ALA A 934 2.90 -10.93 26.01
C ALA A 934 4.08 -11.77 26.54
N ILE A 935 5.01 -11.16 27.27
CA ILE A 935 6.17 -11.84 27.90
C ILE A 935 5.68 -12.90 28.89
N LEU A 936 4.80 -12.53 29.82
CA LEU A 936 4.31 -13.42 30.87
C LEU A 936 3.44 -14.57 30.33
N SER A 937 2.89 -14.43 29.13
CA SER A 937 2.10 -15.50 28.50
C SER A 937 2.92 -16.71 28.07
N GLY A 938 4.23 -16.56 27.82
CA GLY A 938 5.08 -17.62 27.26
C GLY A 938 4.76 -18.02 25.81
N ASN A 939 3.84 -17.31 25.15
CA ASN A 939 3.41 -17.61 23.78
C ASN A 939 4.36 -17.06 22.71
N PHE A 940 5.29 -16.18 23.09
CA PHE A 940 6.23 -15.52 22.19
C PHE A 940 7.66 -15.72 22.67
N ASP A 941 8.55 -15.98 21.72
CA ASP A 941 9.98 -16.12 21.93
C ASP A 941 10.66 -14.75 21.83
N GLN A 942 10.09 -13.82 21.04
CA GLN A 942 10.52 -12.42 20.99
C GLN A 942 9.34 -11.47 21.21
N VAL A 943 9.52 -10.45 22.05
CA VAL A 943 8.58 -9.35 22.26
C VAL A 943 9.31 -8.06 21.93
N ARG A 944 9.00 -7.47 20.77
CA ARG A 944 9.59 -6.23 20.28
C ARG A 944 8.62 -5.07 20.49
N VAL A 945 9.08 -3.96 21.06
CA VAL A 945 8.28 -2.74 21.20
C VAL A 945 9.04 -1.48 20.87
N ASN A 946 8.31 -0.45 20.45
CA ASN A 946 8.80 0.91 20.30
C ASN A 946 8.05 1.83 21.27
N LEU A 947 8.78 2.65 22.03
CA LEU A 947 8.29 3.70 22.91
C LEU A 947 8.54 5.09 22.25
N PRO A 948 7.51 5.75 21.69
CA PRO A 948 7.71 6.95 20.84
C PRO A 948 8.04 8.25 21.57
N ASN A 949 7.91 8.25 22.90
CA ASN A 949 7.77 9.46 23.71
C ASN A 949 8.91 10.47 23.54
N GLY A 950 10.16 10.00 23.56
CA GLY A 950 11.33 10.88 23.43
C GLY A 950 11.32 11.67 22.13
N ASP A 951 10.97 10.98 21.04
CA ASP A 951 10.95 11.56 19.71
C ASP A 951 9.74 12.46 19.45
N MET A 952 8.53 11.91 19.61
CA MET A 952 7.29 12.61 19.24
C MET A 952 7.07 13.88 20.07
N VAL A 953 7.46 13.86 21.35
CA VAL A 953 7.41 15.05 22.21
C VAL A 953 8.63 15.94 21.96
N GLY A 954 9.80 15.38 21.66
CA GLY A 954 10.99 16.11 21.24
C GLY A 954 10.73 17.02 20.04
N HIS A 955 9.99 16.52 19.04
CA HIS A 955 9.57 17.29 17.87
C HIS A 955 8.72 18.53 18.16
N THR A 956 8.08 18.60 19.34
CA THR A 956 7.32 19.80 19.75
C THR A 956 8.23 20.95 20.19
N GLY A 957 9.47 20.65 20.57
CA GLY A 957 10.40 21.63 21.13
C GLY A 957 10.08 22.07 22.56
N ASP A 958 9.12 21.40 23.22
CA ASP A 958 8.72 21.69 24.60
C ASP A 958 9.57 20.88 25.58
N LEU A 959 10.51 21.55 26.25
CA LEU A 959 11.48 20.89 27.13
C LEU A 959 10.81 20.20 28.32
N ASP A 960 9.88 20.87 28.98
CA ASP A 960 9.23 20.36 30.19
C ASP A 960 8.36 19.14 29.85
N ALA A 961 7.62 19.22 28.73
CA ALA A 961 6.86 18.08 28.24
C ALA A 961 7.78 16.91 27.85
N THR A 962 8.92 17.18 27.19
CA THR A 962 9.88 16.15 26.79
C THR A 962 10.52 15.46 27.99
N VAL A 963 10.78 16.17 29.09
CA VAL A 963 11.21 15.55 30.36
C VAL A 963 10.17 14.56 30.87
N VAL A 964 8.89 14.94 30.91
CA VAL A 964 7.80 14.03 31.32
C VAL A 964 7.68 12.82 30.38
N ALA A 965 7.92 13.03 29.09
CA ALA A 965 7.93 11.97 28.08
C ALA A 965 9.05 10.94 28.35
N CYS A 966 10.26 11.41 28.68
CA CYS A 966 11.40 10.57 29.04
C CYS A 966 11.14 9.79 30.34
N GLU A 967 10.54 10.41 31.35
CA GLU A 967 10.13 9.74 32.60
C GLU A 967 9.13 8.59 32.32
N ALA A 968 8.13 8.85 31.48
CA ALA A 968 7.12 7.84 31.13
C ALA A 968 7.73 6.64 30.40
N ALA A 969 8.68 6.91 29.48
CA ALA A 969 9.42 5.87 28.78
C ALA A 969 10.27 5.03 29.74
N ASP A 970 10.96 5.63 30.71
CA ASP A 970 11.75 4.90 31.71
C ASP A 970 10.89 3.97 32.58
N VAL A 971 9.72 4.44 33.02
CA VAL A 971 8.76 3.61 33.78
C VAL A 971 8.27 2.44 32.93
N ALA A 972 7.98 2.66 31.65
CA ALA A 972 7.62 1.63 30.70
C ALA A 972 8.74 0.59 30.53
N VAL A 973 10.00 1.03 30.40
CA VAL A 973 11.18 0.13 30.34
C VAL A 973 11.24 -0.73 31.60
N ARG A 974 11.18 -0.14 32.81
CA ARG A 974 11.22 -0.89 34.07
C ARG A 974 10.17 -2.00 34.10
N MET A 975 8.95 -1.70 33.70
CA MET A 975 7.85 -2.67 33.70
C MET A 975 8.13 -3.89 32.80
N ILE A 976 8.74 -3.65 31.64
CA ILE A 976 9.11 -4.72 30.70
C ILE A 976 10.29 -5.52 31.25
N LEU A 977 11.31 -4.86 31.81
CA LEU A 977 12.46 -5.52 32.44
C LEU A 977 12.01 -6.45 33.58
N ASP A 978 11.10 -6.00 34.44
CA ASP A 978 10.55 -6.79 35.54
C ASP A 978 9.77 -8.03 35.04
N ALA A 979 9.12 -7.93 33.86
CA ALA A 979 8.45 -9.07 33.22
C ALA A 979 9.46 -10.08 32.68
N ILE A 980 10.53 -9.61 32.04
CA ILE A 980 11.63 -10.44 31.54
C ILE A 980 12.32 -11.20 32.69
N GLU A 981 12.55 -10.53 33.82
CA GLU A 981 13.13 -11.14 35.02
C GLU A 981 12.29 -12.33 35.50
N LYS A 982 10.96 -12.17 35.56
CA LYS A 982 10.02 -13.21 36.02
C LYS A 982 10.03 -14.47 35.14
N VAL A 983 10.19 -14.31 33.83
CA VAL A 983 10.27 -15.45 32.89
C VAL A 983 11.69 -15.97 32.68
N LYS A 984 12.68 -15.41 33.41
CA LYS A 984 14.10 -15.71 33.24
C LYS A 984 14.57 -15.54 31.80
N GLY A 985 14.07 -14.48 31.15
CA GLY A 985 14.37 -14.11 29.77
C GLY A 985 15.59 -13.22 29.63
N ILE A 986 15.73 -12.62 28.46
CA ILE A 986 16.80 -11.67 28.10
C ILE A 986 16.14 -10.36 27.68
N TYR A 987 16.70 -9.22 28.07
CA TYR A 987 16.32 -7.92 27.52
C TYR A 987 17.41 -7.39 26.60
N VAL A 988 16.98 -6.63 25.59
CA VAL A 988 17.80 -5.80 24.71
C VAL A 988 17.12 -4.43 24.66
N VAL A 989 17.77 -3.39 25.16
CA VAL A 989 17.23 -2.02 25.16
C VAL A 989 18.12 -1.16 24.29
N THR A 990 17.56 -0.46 23.31
CA THR A 990 18.30 0.44 22.42
C THR A 990 17.42 1.58 21.92
N ALA A 991 17.91 2.39 20.98
CA ALA A 991 17.17 3.42 20.27
C ALA A 991 17.52 3.37 18.78
N ASP A 992 16.74 4.05 17.97
CA ASP A 992 16.89 4.13 16.51
C ASP A 992 17.61 5.41 16.06
N HIS A 993 17.53 6.50 16.83
CA HIS A 993 18.31 7.74 16.69
C HIS A 993 18.20 8.61 17.96
N GLY A 994 18.81 9.79 17.95
CA GLY A 994 18.68 10.82 18.99
C GLY A 994 17.68 11.93 18.64
N ASN A 995 17.10 12.54 19.67
CA ASN A 995 16.20 13.71 19.63
C ASN A 995 16.21 14.41 21.01
N ALA A 996 15.67 13.74 22.04
CA ALA A 996 15.41 14.33 23.37
C ALA A 996 16.67 14.71 24.17
N GLU A 997 17.85 14.26 23.76
CA GLU A 997 19.12 14.59 24.41
C GLU A 997 19.68 15.97 24.03
N ASP A 998 19.07 16.69 23.07
CA ASP A 998 19.44 18.06 22.75
C ASP A 998 18.27 18.88 22.18
N MET A 999 17.57 19.64 23.03
CA MET A 999 16.38 20.41 22.63
C MET A 999 16.67 21.83 22.11
N VAL A 1000 17.94 22.17 21.87
CA VAL A 1000 18.35 23.51 21.40
C VAL A 1000 19.36 23.44 20.26
N LYS A 1001 19.27 24.39 19.32
CA LYS A 1001 20.31 24.53 18.28
C LYS A 1001 21.61 24.98 18.93
N ARG A 1002 22.74 24.44 18.49
CA ARG A 1002 24.08 24.81 18.98
C ARG A 1002 24.94 25.44 17.90
N ASP A 1003 25.78 26.38 18.30
CA ASP A 1003 26.83 26.95 17.45
C ASP A 1003 27.99 25.97 17.27
N LYS A 1004 28.99 26.34 16.45
CA LYS A 1004 30.19 25.51 16.22
C LYS A 1004 31.03 25.28 17.48
N ALA A 1005 30.83 26.07 18.53
CA ALA A 1005 31.50 25.91 19.82
C ALA A 1005 30.67 25.05 20.80
N GLY A 1006 29.51 24.53 20.38
CA GLY A 1006 28.62 23.69 21.19
C GLY A 1006 27.72 24.48 22.15
N LYS A 1007 27.65 25.82 22.03
CA LYS A 1007 26.80 26.65 22.88
C LYS A 1007 25.40 26.82 22.27
N PRO A 1008 24.33 26.92 23.09
CA PRO A 1008 22.99 27.19 22.58
C PRO A 1008 22.94 28.48 21.74
N ALA A 1009 22.39 28.38 20.55
CA ALA A 1009 22.21 29.49 19.62
C ALA A 1009 21.05 30.37 20.05
N LEU A 1010 21.24 31.68 19.95
CA LEU A 1010 20.22 32.68 20.23
C LEU A 1010 19.72 33.30 18.91
N ASP A 1011 18.45 33.67 18.85
CA ASP A 1011 17.90 34.49 17.77
C ASP A 1011 18.32 35.97 17.92
N LYS A 1012 17.82 36.83 17.02
CA LYS A 1012 18.20 38.26 17.00
C LYS A 1012 17.67 38.99 18.23
N GLU A 1013 16.64 38.45 18.86
CA GLU A 1013 15.95 38.95 20.05
C GLU A 1013 16.58 38.40 21.35
N GLY A 1014 17.60 37.55 21.25
CA GLY A 1014 18.31 36.97 22.39
C GLY A 1014 17.62 35.75 23.02
N LYS A 1015 16.61 35.17 22.37
CA LYS A 1015 15.91 33.96 22.81
C LYS A 1015 16.56 32.70 22.25
N LEU A 1016 16.49 31.61 22.99
CA LEU A 1016 16.99 30.30 22.57
C LEU A 1016 16.30 29.84 21.28
N GLN A 1017 17.11 29.36 20.34
CA GLN A 1017 16.60 28.67 19.16
C GLN A 1017 16.36 27.20 19.51
N ILE A 1018 15.08 26.82 19.59
CA ILE A 1018 14.66 25.46 19.87
C ILE A 1018 15.05 24.52 18.74
N LEU A 1019 15.52 23.32 19.09
CA LEU A 1019 15.71 22.22 18.17
C LEU A 1019 14.49 21.31 18.24
N THR A 1020 13.84 21.11 17.11
CA THR A 1020 12.70 20.20 16.95
C THR A 1020 13.04 19.05 16.01
N SER A 1021 14.31 18.89 15.62
CA SER A 1021 14.76 17.83 14.72
C SER A 1021 15.55 16.77 15.49
N HIS A 1022 15.80 15.63 14.85
CA HIS A 1022 16.74 14.63 15.35
C HIS A 1022 18.17 15.19 15.41
N THR A 1023 19.05 14.40 16.02
CA THR A 1023 20.46 14.75 16.24
C THR A 1023 21.42 13.78 15.54
N LEU A 1024 22.72 14.08 15.67
CA LEU A 1024 23.82 13.21 15.25
C LEU A 1024 24.39 12.38 16.41
N LYS A 1025 23.66 12.28 17.53
CA LYS A 1025 24.17 11.59 18.72
C LYS A 1025 24.14 10.07 18.55
N PRO A 1026 25.10 9.35 19.13
CA PRO A 1026 25.01 7.90 19.21
C PRO A 1026 23.87 7.50 20.15
N VAL A 1027 23.44 6.25 20.03
CA VAL A 1027 22.35 5.69 20.84
C VAL A 1027 22.87 4.61 21.79
N PRO A 1028 22.19 4.42 22.94
CA PRO A 1028 22.52 3.34 23.84
C PRO A 1028 22.17 1.94 23.30
N ILE A 1029 22.89 0.92 23.79
CA ILE A 1029 22.41 -0.46 23.80
C ILE A 1029 22.77 -1.18 25.10
N ALA A 1030 21.78 -1.79 25.75
CA ALA A 1030 21.91 -2.67 26.91
C ALA A 1030 21.50 -4.10 26.57
N ILE A 1031 22.16 -5.07 27.20
CA ILE A 1031 21.70 -6.47 27.24
C ILE A 1031 21.71 -7.01 28.67
N GLY A 1032 20.80 -7.91 29.02
CA GLY A 1032 20.79 -8.50 30.36
C GLY A 1032 19.62 -9.43 30.64
N GLY A 1033 19.35 -9.67 31.92
CA GLY A 1033 18.29 -10.56 32.40
C GLY A 1033 18.79 -11.97 32.80
N PRO A 1034 18.00 -12.76 33.54
CA PRO A 1034 18.45 -14.03 34.12
C PRO A 1034 18.68 -15.13 33.08
N GLY A 1035 18.13 -14.96 31.88
CA GLY A 1035 18.33 -15.84 30.74
C GLY A 1035 19.65 -15.62 30.02
N LEU A 1036 20.36 -14.52 30.29
CA LEU A 1036 21.62 -14.20 29.63
C LEU A 1036 22.71 -15.18 30.08
N SER A 1037 23.36 -15.84 29.11
CA SER A 1037 24.41 -16.82 29.40
C SER A 1037 25.61 -16.18 30.08
N ALA A 1038 26.25 -16.92 30.99
CA ALA A 1038 27.47 -16.45 31.65
C ALA A 1038 28.59 -16.23 30.62
N GLY A 1039 29.32 -15.12 30.74
CA GLY A 1039 30.42 -14.79 29.82
C GLY A 1039 29.98 -14.04 28.56
N VAL A 1040 28.67 -13.80 28.36
CA VAL A 1040 28.21 -12.88 27.31
C VAL A 1040 28.59 -11.45 27.68
N ARG A 1041 29.30 -10.78 26.79
CA ARG A 1041 29.66 -9.36 26.90
C ARG A 1041 29.73 -8.69 25.53
N PHE A 1042 29.71 -7.35 25.51
CA PHE A 1042 29.97 -6.60 24.30
C PHE A 1042 31.44 -6.65 23.90
N ARG A 1043 31.64 -6.87 22.59
CA ARG A 1043 32.92 -6.88 21.90
C ARG A 1043 33.60 -5.52 21.90
N GLN A 1044 34.90 -5.49 22.15
CA GLN A 1044 35.71 -4.26 22.14
C GLN A 1044 36.49 -4.09 20.82
N ASP A 1045 36.44 -5.07 19.93
CA ASP A 1045 37.20 -5.13 18.68
C ASP A 1045 36.40 -4.66 17.45
N LEU A 1046 35.24 -4.03 17.66
CA LEU A 1046 34.45 -3.42 16.59
C LEU A 1046 34.78 -1.93 16.49
N ASP A 1047 35.36 -1.52 15.36
CA ASP A 1047 35.81 -0.13 15.13
C ASP A 1047 34.64 0.87 15.12
N THR A 1048 33.54 0.54 14.42
CA THR A 1048 32.39 1.44 14.24
C THR A 1048 31.06 0.68 14.39
N PRO A 1049 30.68 0.24 15.60
CA PRO A 1049 29.41 -0.45 15.81
C PRO A 1049 28.24 0.51 15.54
N GLY A 1050 27.22 0.03 14.84
CA GLY A 1050 26.00 0.75 14.52
C GLY A 1050 24.73 -0.09 14.73
N LEU A 1051 23.59 0.47 14.35
CA LEU A 1051 22.28 -0.19 14.49
C LEU A 1051 22.20 -1.55 13.76
N ALA A 1052 22.86 -1.68 12.61
CA ALA A 1052 22.84 -2.91 11.83
C ALA A 1052 23.43 -4.12 12.58
N ASN A 1053 24.36 -3.90 13.52
CA ASN A 1053 24.93 -4.98 14.33
C ASN A 1053 23.91 -5.60 15.31
N VAL A 1054 22.81 -4.90 15.62
CA VAL A 1054 21.81 -5.33 16.61
C VAL A 1054 21.04 -6.57 16.12
N ALA A 1055 20.74 -6.68 14.82
CA ALA A 1055 20.03 -7.83 14.28
C ALA A 1055 20.79 -9.14 14.52
N ALA A 1056 22.08 -9.17 14.19
CA ALA A 1056 22.96 -10.33 14.43
C ALA A 1056 23.09 -10.62 15.94
N THR A 1057 23.13 -9.57 16.77
CA THR A 1057 23.13 -9.69 18.23
C THR A 1057 21.88 -10.40 18.75
N VAL A 1058 20.70 -10.01 18.30
CA VAL A 1058 19.43 -10.62 18.70
C VAL A 1058 19.32 -12.06 18.19
N MET A 1059 19.77 -12.36 16.97
CA MET A 1059 19.81 -13.74 16.46
C MET A 1059 20.72 -14.65 17.30
N ASN A 1060 21.91 -14.16 17.65
CA ASN A 1060 22.83 -14.89 18.53
C ASN A 1060 22.20 -15.15 19.91
N LEU A 1061 21.50 -14.17 20.48
CA LEU A 1061 20.79 -14.32 21.76
C LEU A 1061 19.62 -15.32 21.69
N HIS A 1062 19.01 -15.52 20.52
CA HIS A 1062 18.03 -16.60 20.28
C HIS A 1062 18.66 -17.98 20.15
N GLY A 1063 20.00 -18.08 20.15
CA GLY A 1063 20.74 -19.33 19.98
C GLY A 1063 20.94 -19.73 18.52
N PHE A 1064 20.96 -18.77 17.60
CA PHE A 1064 21.28 -18.98 16.18
C PHE A 1064 22.58 -18.29 15.78
N VAL A 1065 23.29 -18.82 14.79
CA VAL A 1065 24.36 -18.07 14.11
C VAL A 1065 23.71 -17.13 13.10
N ALA A 1066 24.00 -15.83 13.21
CA ALA A 1066 23.54 -14.84 12.25
C ALA A 1066 24.11 -15.09 10.83
N PRO A 1067 23.39 -14.73 9.75
CA PRO A 1067 23.89 -14.88 8.39
C PRO A 1067 25.23 -14.16 8.16
N ASN A 1068 26.09 -14.74 7.31
CA ASN A 1068 27.45 -14.22 7.07
C ASN A 1068 27.49 -12.83 6.40
N ASP A 1069 26.40 -12.42 5.75
CA ASP A 1069 26.28 -11.11 5.10
C ASP A 1069 25.64 -10.05 6.01
N TYR A 1070 25.37 -10.39 7.27
CA TYR A 1070 24.97 -9.41 8.29
C TYR A 1070 26.20 -8.74 8.91
N GLU A 1071 26.00 -7.53 9.40
CA GLU A 1071 26.99 -6.86 10.24
C GLU A 1071 27.30 -7.70 11.48
N PRO A 1072 28.58 -7.76 11.92
CA PRO A 1072 28.98 -8.63 13.02
C PRO A 1072 28.17 -8.40 14.29
N SER A 1073 27.85 -9.47 15.00
CA SER A 1073 27.22 -9.40 16.31
C SER A 1073 28.05 -8.55 17.28
N LEU A 1074 27.38 -7.73 18.09
CA LEU A 1074 28.00 -6.89 19.12
C LEU A 1074 28.54 -7.70 20.29
N ILE A 1075 28.15 -8.96 20.44
CA ILE A 1075 28.47 -9.79 21.60
C ILE A 1075 29.49 -10.88 21.28
N GLU A 1076 30.25 -11.25 22.31
CA GLU A 1076 31.07 -12.45 22.34
C GLU A 1076 30.75 -13.26 23.60
N VAL A 1077 31.14 -14.55 23.60
CA VAL A 1077 31.02 -15.43 24.76
C VAL A 1077 32.41 -15.83 25.21
N VAL A 1078 32.89 -15.20 26.28
CA VAL A 1078 34.18 -15.53 26.90
C VAL A 1078 34.03 -16.69 27.86
N ASP A 1079 34.97 -17.63 27.79
CA ASP A 1079 35.05 -18.72 28.76
C ASP A 1079 35.51 -18.14 30.11
N LYS A 1080 34.80 -18.49 31.18
CA LYS A 1080 35.09 -18.01 32.52
C LYS A 1080 36.31 -18.68 33.15
#